data_AF-A0A956PX17-F1
#
_entry.id   AF-A0A956PX17-F1
#
_cell.length_a   1.000
_cell.length_b   1.000
_cell.length_c   1.000
_cell.angle_alpha   90.00
_cell.angle_beta   90.00
_cell.angle_gamma   90.00
#
_symmetry.space_group_name_H-M   'P 1'
#
loop_
_entity.id
_entity.type
_entity.pdbx_description
1 polymer ?
#
loop_
_entity_poly.entity_id
_entity_poly.type
_entity_poly.pdbx_seq_one_letter_code
_entity_poly.pdbx_strand_id
1 'polypeptide(L)'
;MQRFLYWPALLLGLALLPEARAYTIVSGNVSGQTWGAGTYHVVGNLQVDDETTLNLDPGAVLKFSPGTQLLVYGTLNAPGLSDQPVVLTSSNDDFTGETIDGSTGSPMSGDWKGLYCYGYSGYDGIISMQHGKVLYGGSAEAEGSSAVYLYYSDSALLETTVVAQSGQWGINSLNCSPVLSGCLLDANTSGGMTSGGGAPELVNNTFTNNGGWAVVLASASLTAYSGNTGSANGFNGLGLLNGTLNTSASWTQADPSFPFILVGTVNIVDEVSLTLPAGTLVKAADQALLLVNGNLYCTGSSGNEVQFVSLKDDSQGGDTNGDGPSQGFPGDWLGIKGYGYSGANGILALDWTVIRHAGGTTGSTGGVFASYSDDTQLSHCTIGQCSASGIVMEYCSPVLVDCLLEQNLGHGLDGYGNGPTVLTDNHFNQNGGWGAQLVSSTLTDYNGNTGTGNGMNGLALNGTVTSDRVWNQPDPGFPFVLTGTVVVNDDVSLTLPAGTLVKGADHAMLLVNGSLICPGTEMDPVRLVSLKEDAFGGDTNGDGPSSGSPGDWLGVKCYGYTYFDGIADLDWTIIQHGGGSSGSQGGLYLSYCDWAQLDDCTFQSCSSSGSVVEYCSPVFERCLFNDNRGHGLYAGNSTATQLTDNTFDGNTGWGALLSSVTLLDYSGNMGTGNGINGFGLSGTVSANRIWNEVSPSFPFVLTGSTLVNDDASLTLPAGTLLKCMSNGQLLVYGSLICPGTPEAPVQLVSFRDDSQGGDTNGDGPSSGSPGNWLGVTCYGYSSNDGIADLDHTVIRHAGGATGGQAGLRLQYCDTATFEDCTIGQCSSNGISVEYCSPAFTRCLSEYNLASGLTATGSACDLLDNHFEHNTSWGVWLDAATLTDYSGNTGVGNGVNGLGLRGTVHNDRTWQNPDASFPFILTGTVTVDAGVSLNLAPGLVCKSQLTGQFYVFGTLNASGQASAPVHLTSLQDDSVGGDTGGDGAINPMPGDWKGVVLNGYSSNDGIGNLNWCYIDFAGNGQSALQAQYCEALNINESRLLFSASHGLRADYCSFSLGGSLIAANLGNGIFHNGNTANLGSCSGNGGGNCILANQGYALYNNTSNPIEACGNFWGSADESSIDAMIFDDDEVQTLGAVDFSGFNTNGCAPVITSITAVNDVVTLEWLPVAGAS
;
A
#
# COMPACT_ATOMS: atom_id res chain seq x y z
N MET A 1 -39.34 -69.44 107.27
CA MET A 1 -39.10 -69.89 108.66
C MET A 1 -38.66 -68.66 109.45
N GLN A 2 -39.51 -68.23 110.40
CA GLN A 2 -39.38 -67.12 111.37
C GLN A 2 -39.19 -65.67 110.86
N ARG A 3 -39.69 -64.59 111.49
CA ARG A 3 -40.79 -64.23 112.44
C ARG A 3 -40.33 -62.93 113.14
N PHE A 4 -41.25 -61.97 113.35
CA PHE A 4 -41.45 -61.16 114.59
C PHE A 4 -40.45 -60.00 114.88
N LEU A 5 -40.79 -58.87 115.53
CA LEU A 5 -42.05 -58.24 115.97
C LEU A 5 -41.74 -56.76 116.37
N TYR A 6 -42.59 -55.82 115.94
CA TYR A 6 -43.18 -54.65 116.66
C TYR A 6 -42.35 -53.65 117.53
N TRP A 7 -42.48 -52.36 117.16
CA TRP A 7 -42.97 -51.13 117.88
C TRP A 7 -42.94 -51.00 119.43
N PRO A 8 -42.86 -49.76 120.00
CA PRO A 8 -43.98 -48.78 120.05
C PRO A 8 -43.62 -47.26 119.92
N ALA A 9 -44.65 -46.39 119.98
CA ALA A 9 -44.73 -44.95 119.64
C ALA A 9 -45.26 -44.05 120.79
N LEU A 10 -45.15 -42.70 120.67
CA LEU A 10 -46.10 -41.56 120.98
C LEU A 10 -45.37 -40.25 121.43
N LEU A 11 -45.42 -39.10 120.71
CA LEU A 11 -46.37 -37.94 120.66
C LEU A 11 -46.12 -36.80 121.72
N LEU A 12 -46.17 -35.48 121.48
CA LEU A 12 -46.40 -34.60 120.30
C LEU A 12 -46.02 -33.12 120.61
N GLY A 13 -45.41 -32.40 119.66
CA GLY A 13 -45.19 -30.94 119.65
C GLY A 13 -44.47 -30.51 118.36
N LEU A 14 -45.21 -30.15 117.30
CA LEU A 14 -44.67 -29.98 115.93
C LEU A 14 -44.13 -28.56 115.67
N ALA A 15 -42.81 -28.45 115.58
CA ALA A 15 -42.11 -27.40 114.83
C ALA A 15 -41.77 -27.96 113.45
N LEU A 16 -42.27 -27.33 112.39
CA LEU A 16 -41.96 -27.67 111.00
C LEU A 16 -40.50 -27.25 110.70
N LEU A 17 -39.60 -28.24 110.71
CA LEU A 17 -38.28 -28.14 110.11
C LEU A 17 -38.44 -28.16 108.59
N PRO A 18 -37.75 -27.29 107.81
CA PRO A 18 -37.85 -27.31 106.35
C PRO A 18 -37.30 -28.62 105.79
N GLU A 19 -38.00 -29.20 104.82
CA GLU A 19 -37.53 -30.34 104.04
C GLU A 19 -36.18 -29.98 103.38
N ALA A 20 -35.20 -30.88 103.47
CA ALA A 20 -33.94 -30.74 102.76
C ALA A 20 -34.24 -30.86 101.25
N ARG A 21 -34.24 -29.74 100.54
CA ARG A 21 -34.35 -29.72 99.08
C ARG A 21 -33.12 -30.38 98.46
N ALA A 22 -33.33 -31.13 97.39
CA ALA A 22 -32.26 -31.79 96.63
C ALA A 22 -31.45 -30.81 95.75
N TYR A 23 -31.74 -29.52 95.83
CA TYR A 23 -31.13 -28.44 95.06
C TYR A 23 -30.99 -27.18 95.92
N THR A 24 -30.09 -26.27 95.50
CA THR A 24 -29.82 -25.01 96.19
C THR A 24 -30.57 -23.86 95.52
N ILE A 25 -31.39 -23.10 96.25
CA ILE A 25 -32.06 -21.92 95.69
C ILE A 25 -31.11 -20.71 95.72
N VAL A 26 -30.97 -20.02 94.61
CA VAL A 26 -30.08 -18.86 94.46
C VAL A 26 -30.78 -17.69 93.77
N SER A 27 -30.39 -16.47 94.13
CA SER A 27 -30.78 -15.22 93.48
C SER A 27 -29.85 -14.08 93.92
N GLY A 28 -29.80 -12.99 93.14
CA GLY A 28 -29.06 -11.79 93.48
C GLY A 28 -27.56 -11.86 93.14
N ASN A 29 -26.76 -11.11 93.89
CA ASN A 29 -25.33 -10.98 93.66
C ASN A 29 -24.57 -12.25 94.10
N VAL A 30 -23.75 -12.79 93.20
CA VAL A 30 -22.99 -14.04 93.37
C VAL A 30 -21.47 -13.86 93.21
N SER A 31 -21.00 -12.61 93.28
CA SER A 31 -19.59 -12.23 93.17
C SER A 31 -18.69 -13.01 94.13
N GLY A 32 -17.59 -13.56 93.60
CA GLY A 32 -16.56 -14.29 94.36
C GLY A 32 -16.92 -15.71 94.81
N GLN A 33 -18.05 -16.26 94.35
CA GLN A 33 -18.49 -17.60 94.77
C GLN A 33 -17.89 -18.72 93.93
N THR A 34 -17.87 -19.93 94.48
CA THR A 34 -17.53 -21.19 93.79
C THR A 34 -18.61 -22.22 94.06
N TRP A 35 -19.19 -22.76 92.99
CA TRP A 35 -20.32 -23.69 93.05
C TRP A 35 -19.89 -25.06 92.51
N GLY A 36 -20.04 -26.08 93.35
CA GLY A 36 -19.68 -27.46 93.05
C GLY A 36 -20.72 -28.18 92.19
N ALA A 37 -20.51 -29.48 91.95
CA ALA A 37 -21.49 -30.33 91.30
C ALA A 37 -22.84 -30.36 92.07
N GLY A 38 -23.95 -30.28 91.33
CA GLY A 38 -25.32 -30.27 91.88
C GLY A 38 -26.21 -29.19 91.26
N THR A 39 -27.52 -29.25 91.52
CA THR A 39 -28.48 -28.29 90.96
C THR A 39 -28.67 -27.03 91.81
N TYR A 40 -28.63 -25.89 91.14
CA TYR A 40 -28.89 -24.55 91.64
C TYR A 40 -30.15 -23.98 90.97
N HIS A 41 -31.25 -23.83 91.72
CA HIS A 41 -32.50 -23.25 91.25
C HIS A 41 -32.45 -21.72 91.35
N VAL A 42 -32.39 -21.05 90.20
CA VAL A 42 -32.32 -19.61 90.08
C VAL A 42 -33.73 -19.00 90.04
N VAL A 43 -34.14 -18.37 91.13
CA VAL A 43 -35.51 -17.80 91.31
C VAL A 43 -35.58 -16.29 91.06
N GLY A 44 -34.44 -15.64 90.83
CA GLY A 44 -34.30 -14.23 90.47
C GLY A 44 -32.97 -14.00 89.77
N ASN A 45 -32.80 -12.83 89.14
CA ASN A 45 -31.58 -12.53 88.37
C ASN A 45 -30.31 -12.76 89.20
N LEU A 46 -29.30 -13.37 88.57
CA LEU A 46 -27.95 -13.48 89.12
C LEU A 46 -27.08 -12.35 88.58
N GLN A 47 -26.16 -11.85 89.40
CA GLN A 47 -25.19 -10.83 89.02
C GLN A 47 -23.79 -11.17 89.53
N VAL A 48 -22.81 -11.17 88.63
CA VAL A 48 -21.38 -11.17 88.93
C VAL A 48 -20.89 -9.75 88.74
N ASP A 49 -20.47 -9.09 89.82
CA ASP A 49 -19.92 -7.74 89.74
C ASP A 49 -18.56 -7.73 89.07
N ASP A 50 -18.21 -6.56 88.55
CA ASP A 50 -16.89 -6.23 88.02
C ASP A 50 -15.72 -6.64 88.93
N GLU A 51 -14.58 -6.98 88.34
CA GLU A 51 -13.36 -7.50 89.00
C GLU A 51 -13.55 -8.78 89.85
N THR A 52 -14.74 -9.39 89.88
CA THR A 52 -15.02 -10.60 90.65
C THR A 52 -15.33 -11.81 89.78
N THR A 53 -15.19 -13.02 90.32
CA THR A 53 -15.41 -14.26 89.57
C THR A 53 -16.50 -15.12 90.21
N LEU A 54 -17.40 -15.67 89.40
CA LEU A 54 -18.19 -16.85 89.74
C LEU A 54 -17.54 -18.08 89.09
N ASN A 55 -17.09 -19.03 89.93
CA ASN A 55 -16.56 -20.31 89.47
C ASN A 55 -17.66 -21.39 89.54
N LEU A 56 -17.90 -22.07 88.42
CA LEU A 56 -18.79 -23.22 88.32
C LEU A 56 -17.94 -24.48 88.04
N ASP A 57 -17.76 -25.32 89.06
CA ASP A 57 -16.99 -26.56 88.93
C ASP A 57 -17.74 -27.58 88.02
N PRO A 58 -17.03 -28.56 87.43
CA PRO A 58 -17.63 -29.63 86.63
C PRO A 58 -18.87 -30.25 87.28
N GLY A 59 -19.95 -30.40 86.51
CA GLY A 59 -21.22 -30.98 86.96
C GLY A 59 -22.18 -30.01 87.69
N ALA A 60 -21.87 -28.71 87.78
CA ALA A 60 -22.81 -27.70 88.25
C ALA A 60 -23.98 -27.52 87.26
N VAL A 61 -25.23 -27.52 87.76
CA VAL A 61 -26.44 -27.34 86.94
C VAL A 61 -27.25 -26.14 87.46
N LEU A 62 -27.35 -25.06 86.69
CA LEU A 62 -28.14 -23.88 87.02
C LEU A 62 -29.48 -23.95 86.28
N LYS A 63 -30.58 -23.96 87.02
CA LYS A 63 -31.95 -24.03 86.50
C LYS A 63 -32.70 -22.72 86.71
N PHE A 64 -32.99 -22.01 85.63
CA PHE A 64 -33.55 -20.66 85.64
C PHE A 64 -35.08 -20.66 85.58
N SER A 65 -35.72 -19.99 86.54
CA SER A 65 -37.16 -19.75 86.50
C SER A 65 -37.56 -18.74 85.41
N PRO A 66 -38.83 -18.75 84.96
CA PRO A 66 -39.29 -17.85 83.91
C PRO A 66 -38.97 -16.37 84.17
N GLY A 67 -38.41 -15.71 83.16
CA GLY A 67 -38.04 -14.28 83.21
C GLY A 67 -36.73 -13.94 83.92
N THR A 68 -35.97 -14.93 84.42
CA THR A 68 -34.67 -14.72 85.08
C THR A 68 -33.49 -14.76 84.12
N GLN A 69 -32.34 -14.19 84.52
CA GLN A 69 -31.11 -14.09 83.72
C GLN A 69 -29.84 -14.15 84.58
N LEU A 70 -28.68 -14.38 83.96
CA LEU A 70 -27.37 -14.23 84.58
C LEU A 70 -26.62 -13.05 83.94
N LEU A 71 -26.36 -12.02 84.73
CA LEU A 71 -25.59 -10.82 84.38
C LEU A 71 -24.13 -10.99 84.81
N VAL A 72 -23.20 -10.84 83.86
CA VAL A 72 -21.76 -10.97 84.09
C VAL A 72 -21.10 -9.63 83.74
N TYR A 73 -20.78 -8.85 84.77
CA TYR A 73 -19.96 -7.64 84.69
C TYR A 73 -18.49 -7.94 85.04
N GLY A 74 -18.22 -8.96 85.87
CA GLY A 74 -16.88 -9.51 86.12
C GLY A 74 -16.58 -10.74 85.26
N THR A 75 -16.23 -11.87 85.88
CA THR A 75 -15.86 -13.12 85.21
C THR A 75 -16.80 -14.28 85.57
N LEU A 76 -17.30 -15.00 84.56
CA LEU A 76 -17.88 -16.33 84.70
C LEU A 76 -16.87 -17.38 84.23
N ASN A 77 -16.41 -18.24 85.14
CA ASN A 77 -15.49 -19.32 84.84
C ASN A 77 -16.18 -20.68 85.04
N ALA A 78 -16.37 -21.44 83.96
CA ALA A 78 -17.09 -22.71 83.91
C ALA A 78 -16.28 -23.81 83.18
N PRO A 79 -15.23 -24.36 83.83
CA PRO A 79 -14.37 -25.39 83.24
C PRO A 79 -15.02 -26.79 83.31
N GLY A 80 -16.08 -27.04 82.55
CA GLY A 80 -16.75 -28.33 82.48
C GLY A 80 -15.90 -29.44 81.84
N LEU A 81 -16.31 -30.69 82.04
CA LEU A 81 -15.71 -31.88 81.43
C LEU A 81 -16.70 -32.58 80.50
N SER A 82 -16.23 -33.38 79.54
CA SER A 82 -17.09 -34.09 78.59
C SER A 82 -18.14 -35.01 79.24
N ASP A 83 -17.81 -35.59 80.40
CA ASP A 83 -18.69 -36.45 81.20
C ASP A 83 -19.38 -35.70 82.36
N GLN A 84 -18.95 -34.50 82.69
CA GLN A 84 -19.49 -33.63 83.73
C GLN A 84 -19.60 -32.17 83.24
N PRO A 85 -20.52 -31.89 82.30
CA PRO A 85 -20.69 -30.56 81.76
C PRO A 85 -21.23 -29.59 82.82
N VAL A 86 -20.88 -28.31 82.69
CA VAL A 86 -21.60 -27.23 83.39
C VAL A 86 -22.85 -26.88 82.57
N VAL A 87 -24.03 -26.89 83.17
CA VAL A 87 -25.30 -26.72 82.43
C VAL A 87 -26.11 -25.54 82.97
N LEU A 88 -26.47 -24.61 82.09
CA LEU A 88 -27.42 -23.53 82.33
C LEU A 88 -28.69 -23.85 81.54
N THR A 89 -29.82 -24.07 82.22
CA THR A 89 -31.06 -24.59 81.60
C THR A 89 -32.33 -24.03 82.26
N SER A 90 -33.50 -24.35 81.72
CA SER A 90 -34.81 -23.98 82.27
C SER A 90 -35.11 -24.70 83.59
N SER A 91 -35.88 -24.08 84.49
CA SER A 91 -36.44 -24.77 85.65
C SER A 91 -37.43 -25.88 85.30
N ASN A 92 -37.91 -25.93 84.06
CA ASN A 92 -38.77 -26.99 83.53
C ASN A 92 -37.99 -28.16 82.88
N ASP A 93 -36.67 -28.08 82.78
CA ASP A 93 -35.81 -29.15 82.26
C ASP A 93 -35.63 -30.25 83.32
N ASP A 94 -36.42 -31.32 83.21
CA ASP A 94 -36.31 -32.49 84.09
C ASP A 94 -35.29 -33.53 83.57
N PHE A 95 -34.65 -33.29 82.44
CA PHE A 95 -33.69 -34.22 81.83
C PHE A 95 -32.27 -34.05 82.39
N THR A 96 -31.94 -32.87 82.92
CA THR A 96 -30.61 -32.55 83.47
C THR A 96 -30.70 -32.10 84.92
N GLY A 97 -29.88 -32.63 85.83
CA GLY A 97 -29.89 -32.26 87.25
C GLY A 97 -31.18 -32.68 88.00
N GLU A 98 -31.35 -32.21 89.23
CA GLU A 98 -32.52 -32.51 90.07
C GLU A 98 -33.79 -31.75 89.61
N THR A 99 -34.96 -32.40 89.63
CA THR A 99 -36.26 -31.80 89.31
C THR A 99 -36.61 -30.66 90.28
N ILE A 100 -37.05 -29.52 89.74
CA ILE A 100 -37.50 -28.37 90.55
C ILE A 100 -38.98 -28.52 90.92
N ASP A 101 -39.34 -28.18 92.16
CA ASP A 101 -40.73 -28.17 92.62
C ASP A 101 -41.59 -27.28 91.71
N GLY A 102 -42.59 -27.87 91.04
CA GLY A 102 -43.48 -27.16 90.12
C GLY A 102 -43.03 -27.14 88.65
N SER A 103 -41.94 -27.83 88.31
CA SER A 103 -41.53 -28.10 86.92
C SER A 103 -42.66 -28.75 86.13
N THR A 104 -42.81 -28.34 84.87
CA THR A 104 -43.74 -28.97 83.91
C THR A 104 -43.14 -30.21 83.23
N GLY A 105 -41.84 -30.47 83.41
CA GLY A 105 -41.07 -31.50 82.71
C GLY A 105 -40.99 -31.30 81.19
N SER A 106 -41.36 -30.12 80.70
CA SER A 106 -41.39 -29.77 79.27
C SER A 106 -40.80 -28.38 79.09
N PRO A 107 -39.45 -28.27 79.02
CA PRO A 107 -38.80 -26.99 78.80
C PRO A 107 -39.10 -26.47 77.39
N MET A 108 -39.34 -25.16 77.26
CA MET A 108 -39.58 -24.50 75.97
C MET A 108 -38.46 -23.49 75.66
N SER A 109 -38.22 -23.27 74.37
CA SER A 109 -37.28 -22.24 73.91
C SER A 109 -37.69 -20.86 74.42
N GLY A 110 -36.77 -20.13 75.07
CA GLY A 110 -37.06 -18.82 75.67
C GLY A 110 -37.69 -18.88 77.05
N ASP A 111 -37.67 -20.04 77.73
CA ASP A 111 -38.16 -20.20 79.10
C ASP A 111 -37.47 -19.24 80.08
N TRP A 112 -36.21 -18.90 79.86
CA TRP A 112 -35.48 -17.88 80.62
C TRP A 112 -34.77 -16.90 79.68
N LYS A 113 -34.33 -15.75 80.21
CA LYS A 113 -33.84 -14.66 79.36
C LYS A 113 -32.51 -14.97 78.70
N GLY A 114 -31.52 -15.48 79.44
CA GLY A 114 -30.21 -15.87 78.89
C GLY A 114 -29.03 -15.48 79.78
N LEU A 115 -27.82 -15.73 79.26
CA LEU A 115 -26.52 -15.37 79.83
C LEU A 115 -26.01 -14.08 79.17
N TYR A 116 -25.74 -13.06 79.97
CA TYR A 116 -25.45 -11.70 79.52
C TYR A 116 -24.08 -11.27 80.00
N CYS A 117 -23.19 -10.91 79.08
CA CYS A 117 -21.82 -10.48 79.37
C CYS A 117 -21.60 -9.04 78.92
N TYR A 118 -21.20 -8.17 79.84
CA TYR A 118 -21.06 -6.74 79.58
C TYR A 118 -19.65 -6.25 79.94
N GLY A 119 -18.90 -5.74 78.96
CA GLY A 119 -17.56 -5.15 79.16
C GLY A 119 -17.45 -3.65 78.84
N TYR A 120 -18.58 -2.94 78.72
CA TYR A 120 -18.59 -1.50 78.49
C TYR A 120 -18.40 -0.71 79.79
N SER A 121 -17.95 0.54 79.69
CA SER A 121 -17.88 1.50 80.81
C SER A 121 -16.99 1.09 81.99
N GLY A 122 -15.97 0.27 81.74
CA GLY A 122 -14.96 -0.14 82.73
C GLY A 122 -15.24 -1.47 83.42
N TYR A 123 -16.27 -2.21 82.98
CA TYR A 123 -16.49 -3.60 83.39
C TYR A 123 -15.62 -4.56 82.58
N ASP A 124 -15.09 -5.61 83.21
CA ASP A 124 -14.31 -6.64 82.50
C ASP A 124 -15.19 -7.52 81.57
N GLY A 125 -16.34 -7.99 82.06
CA GLY A 125 -17.27 -8.83 81.30
C GLY A 125 -16.60 -10.01 80.57
N ILE A 126 -16.23 -11.05 81.31
CA ILE A 126 -15.49 -12.22 80.81
C ILE A 126 -16.30 -13.51 80.98
N ILE A 127 -16.41 -14.32 79.92
CA ILE A 127 -16.91 -15.70 79.98
C ILE A 127 -15.81 -16.67 79.55
N SER A 128 -15.58 -17.70 80.35
CA SER A 128 -14.77 -18.87 79.97
C SER A 128 -15.58 -20.14 80.25
N MET A 129 -16.01 -20.84 79.20
CA MET A 129 -16.84 -22.04 79.30
C MET A 129 -16.29 -23.18 78.44
N GLN A 130 -15.96 -24.30 79.08
CA GLN A 130 -15.47 -25.52 78.43
C GLN A 130 -16.46 -26.66 78.66
N HIS A 131 -16.77 -27.45 77.63
CA HIS A 131 -17.77 -28.54 77.70
C HIS A 131 -19.10 -28.12 78.34
N GLY A 132 -19.50 -26.85 78.17
CA GLY A 132 -20.71 -26.30 78.78
C GLY A 132 -21.98 -26.60 77.98
N LYS A 133 -23.15 -26.32 78.58
CA LYS A 133 -24.43 -26.29 77.88
C LYS A 133 -25.26 -25.08 78.31
N VAL A 134 -25.73 -24.30 77.35
CA VAL A 134 -26.70 -23.20 77.54
C VAL A 134 -27.95 -23.57 76.76
N LEU A 135 -29.02 -23.93 77.47
CA LEU A 135 -30.22 -24.52 76.90
C LEU A 135 -31.47 -23.71 77.23
N TYR A 136 -32.44 -23.68 76.31
CA TYR A 136 -33.79 -23.11 76.53
C TYR A 136 -33.84 -21.62 76.92
N GLY A 137 -32.75 -20.87 76.71
CA GLY A 137 -32.67 -19.42 76.97
C GLY A 137 -33.22 -18.57 75.82
N GLY A 138 -32.96 -17.25 75.84
CA GLY A 138 -33.23 -16.36 74.71
C GLY A 138 -34.70 -16.02 74.51
N SER A 139 -35.36 -15.51 75.55
CA SER A 139 -36.72 -14.97 75.45
C SER A 139 -36.82 -13.80 74.44
N ALA A 140 -37.95 -13.69 73.73
CA ALA A 140 -38.23 -12.56 72.83
C ALA A 140 -38.35 -11.20 73.57
N GLU A 141 -38.56 -11.21 74.89
CA GLU A 141 -38.61 -10.01 75.73
C GLU A 141 -37.22 -9.60 76.28
N ALA A 142 -36.19 -10.37 75.94
CA ALA A 142 -34.85 -10.21 76.49
C ALA A 142 -34.00 -9.25 75.64
N GLU A 143 -33.18 -8.43 76.28
CA GLU A 143 -32.22 -7.55 75.60
C GLU A 143 -31.26 -8.41 74.77
N GLY A 144 -30.99 -8.01 73.52
CA GLY A 144 -30.15 -8.79 72.61
C GLY A 144 -30.77 -10.10 72.11
N SER A 145 -31.97 -10.50 72.57
CA SER A 145 -32.77 -11.61 72.03
C SER A 145 -31.94 -12.88 71.71
N SER A 146 -31.20 -13.41 72.69
CA SER A 146 -30.32 -14.56 72.51
C SER A 146 -30.08 -15.36 73.79
N ALA A 147 -29.66 -16.63 73.67
CA ALA A 147 -29.31 -17.45 74.83
C ALA A 147 -27.99 -17.00 75.48
N VAL A 148 -27.04 -16.54 74.67
CA VAL A 148 -25.82 -15.87 75.11
C VAL A 148 -25.70 -14.51 74.42
N TYR A 149 -25.75 -13.43 75.19
CA TYR A 149 -25.61 -12.06 74.72
C TYR A 149 -24.27 -11.47 75.18
N LEU A 150 -23.45 -11.04 74.23
CA LEU A 150 -22.16 -10.40 74.48
C LEU A 150 -22.23 -8.95 74.01
N TYR A 151 -21.92 -8.01 74.90
CA TYR A 151 -21.99 -6.58 74.61
C TYR A 151 -20.72 -5.87 75.11
N TYR A 152 -19.85 -5.50 74.18
CA TYR A 152 -18.52 -4.93 74.45
C TYR A 152 -17.71 -5.76 75.48
N SER A 153 -17.92 -7.08 75.55
CA SER A 153 -17.21 -7.98 76.47
C SER A 153 -15.71 -8.03 76.18
N ASP A 154 -14.85 -8.06 77.21
CA ASP A 154 -13.40 -8.16 77.00
C ASP A 154 -13.00 -9.52 76.43
N SER A 155 -13.66 -10.60 76.89
CA SER A 155 -13.38 -11.95 76.40
C SER A 155 -14.58 -12.89 76.56
N ALA A 156 -14.82 -13.73 75.56
CA ALA A 156 -15.78 -14.83 75.64
C ALA A 156 -15.18 -16.06 74.95
N LEU A 157 -14.73 -17.03 75.74
CA LEU A 157 -14.20 -18.30 75.29
C LEU A 157 -15.26 -19.39 75.50
N LEU A 158 -15.71 -19.99 74.39
CA LEU A 158 -16.61 -21.15 74.40
C LEU A 158 -15.90 -22.29 73.66
N GLU A 159 -15.54 -23.33 74.40
CA GLU A 159 -14.88 -24.52 73.83
C GLU A 159 -15.74 -25.76 74.06
N THR A 160 -16.00 -26.52 73.00
CA THR A 160 -16.82 -27.74 73.01
C THR A 160 -18.16 -27.56 73.73
N THR A 161 -18.76 -26.37 73.58
CA THR A 161 -19.96 -25.96 74.32
C THR A 161 -21.20 -26.05 73.44
N VAL A 162 -22.33 -26.47 74.02
CA VAL A 162 -23.62 -26.56 73.34
C VAL A 162 -24.47 -25.35 73.66
N VAL A 163 -24.92 -24.61 72.63
CA VAL A 163 -25.90 -23.53 72.78
C VAL A 163 -27.12 -23.87 71.92
N ALA A 164 -28.20 -24.30 72.57
CA ALA A 164 -29.31 -24.91 71.85
C ALA A 164 -30.70 -24.53 72.38
N GLN A 165 -31.69 -24.67 71.50
CA GLN A 165 -33.10 -24.45 71.81
C GLN A 165 -33.37 -23.04 72.36
N SER A 166 -32.65 -22.04 71.86
CA SER A 166 -32.93 -20.64 72.16
C SER A 166 -34.26 -20.20 71.55
N GLY A 167 -35.02 -19.37 72.29
CA GLY A 167 -36.23 -18.73 71.79
C GLY A 167 -35.98 -17.74 70.66
N GLN A 168 -34.72 -17.34 70.44
CA GLN A 168 -34.27 -16.40 69.41
C GLN A 168 -32.90 -16.86 68.85
N TRP A 169 -31.82 -16.04 68.95
CA TRP A 169 -30.47 -16.43 68.53
C TRP A 169 -29.79 -17.34 69.56
N GLY A 170 -28.92 -18.25 69.14
CA GLY A 170 -28.04 -18.97 70.06
C GLY A 170 -27.09 -17.98 70.74
N ILE A 171 -26.29 -17.27 69.94
CA ILE A 171 -25.34 -16.27 70.40
C ILE A 171 -25.55 -14.95 69.64
N ASN A 172 -25.63 -13.83 70.35
CA ASN A 172 -25.61 -12.49 69.76
C ASN A 172 -24.44 -11.68 70.35
N SER A 173 -23.50 -11.31 69.48
CA SER A 173 -22.28 -10.59 69.83
C SER A 173 -22.32 -9.17 69.26
N LEU A 174 -22.09 -8.14 70.07
CA LEU A 174 -22.03 -6.74 69.62
C LEU A 174 -20.71 -6.10 70.05
N ASN A 175 -19.87 -5.73 69.08
CA ASN A 175 -18.51 -5.22 69.28
C ASN A 175 -17.64 -6.10 70.20
N CYS A 176 -17.79 -7.43 70.09
CA CYS A 176 -16.98 -8.41 70.83
C CYS A 176 -16.25 -9.34 69.85
N SER A 177 -15.14 -9.94 70.31
CA SER A 177 -14.38 -10.95 69.56
C SER A 177 -14.43 -12.31 70.27
N PRO A 178 -15.61 -12.97 70.32
CA PRO A 178 -15.72 -14.27 70.98
C PRO A 178 -14.92 -15.35 70.23
N VAL A 179 -14.37 -16.30 70.98
CA VAL A 179 -13.66 -17.48 70.48
C VAL A 179 -14.54 -18.70 70.68
N LEU A 180 -15.02 -19.27 69.58
CA LEU A 180 -15.81 -20.49 69.56
C LEU A 180 -15.00 -21.61 68.91
N SER A 181 -14.70 -22.65 69.69
CA SER A 181 -13.96 -23.81 69.20
C SER A 181 -14.70 -25.12 69.49
N GLY A 182 -15.06 -25.88 68.46
CA GLY A 182 -15.72 -27.19 68.65
C GLY A 182 -17.15 -27.12 69.20
N CYS A 183 -17.81 -25.97 69.15
CA CYS A 183 -19.15 -25.77 69.71
C CYS A 183 -20.26 -26.31 68.81
N LEU A 184 -21.39 -26.67 69.41
CA LEU A 184 -22.63 -27.05 68.73
C LEU A 184 -23.71 -25.99 68.97
N LEU A 185 -24.20 -25.36 67.91
CA LEU A 185 -25.32 -24.43 67.96
C LEU A 185 -26.51 -25.04 67.23
N ASP A 186 -27.49 -25.52 67.99
CA ASP A 186 -28.57 -26.37 67.47
C ASP A 186 -29.98 -25.88 67.82
N ALA A 187 -30.90 -26.00 66.85
CA ALA A 187 -32.34 -25.80 67.05
C ALA A 187 -32.71 -24.43 67.67
N ASN A 188 -31.96 -23.36 67.36
CA ASN A 188 -32.29 -22.00 67.79
C ASN A 188 -33.31 -21.36 66.84
N THR A 189 -34.31 -20.67 67.39
CA THR A 189 -35.49 -20.22 66.62
C THR A 189 -35.15 -19.20 65.53
N SER A 190 -34.17 -18.31 65.76
CA SER A 190 -33.76 -17.28 64.78
C SER A 190 -32.50 -17.64 64.01
N GLY A 191 -31.46 -18.14 64.68
CA GLY A 191 -30.17 -18.41 64.06
C GLY A 191 -29.14 -18.89 65.08
N GLY A 192 -28.05 -19.49 64.61
CA GLY A 192 -26.99 -19.98 65.47
C GLY A 192 -26.24 -18.83 66.13
N MET A 193 -25.55 -18.01 65.33
CA MET A 193 -24.81 -16.84 65.81
C MET A 193 -24.99 -15.61 64.93
N THR A 194 -25.10 -14.44 65.56
CA THR A 194 -24.98 -13.13 64.91
C THR A 194 -23.89 -12.30 65.57
N SER A 195 -23.11 -11.53 64.80
CA SER A 195 -22.12 -10.58 65.34
C SER A 195 -22.22 -9.21 64.66
N GLY A 196 -22.41 -8.14 65.42
CA GLY A 196 -22.43 -6.74 64.97
C GLY A 196 -21.15 -5.99 65.37
N GLY A 197 -20.05 -6.22 64.65
CA GLY A 197 -18.70 -5.71 64.99
C GLY A 197 -17.80 -6.74 65.69
N GLY A 198 -16.55 -6.35 65.94
CA GLY A 198 -15.50 -7.21 66.51
C GLY A 198 -14.87 -8.18 65.48
N ALA A 199 -14.08 -9.14 65.97
CA ALA A 199 -13.40 -10.15 65.16
C ALA A 199 -13.57 -11.55 65.79
N PRO A 200 -14.75 -12.17 65.67
CA PRO A 200 -14.98 -13.50 66.24
C PRO A 200 -14.09 -14.56 65.59
N GLU A 201 -13.56 -15.46 66.40
CA GLU A 201 -12.79 -16.63 65.95
C GLU A 201 -13.69 -17.87 65.99
N LEU A 202 -13.94 -18.46 64.81
CA LEU A 202 -14.87 -19.59 64.67
C LEU A 202 -14.12 -20.79 64.09
N VAL A 203 -13.82 -21.78 64.92
CA VAL A 203 -13.04 -22.96 64.52
C VAL A 203 -13.77 -24.26 64.86
N ASN A 204 -13.95 -25.14 63.87
CA ASN A 204 -14.53 -26.48 64.05
C ASN A 204 -15.92 -26.52 64.71
N ASN A 205 -16.74 -25.49 64.54
CA ASN A 205 -18.09 -25.45 65.12
C ASN A 205 -19.13 -26.09 64.19
N THR A 206 -20.20 -26.62 64.77
CA THR A 206 -21.32 -27.22 64.05
C THR A 206 -22.60 -26.44 64.29
N PHE A 207 -23.27 -26.00 63.22
CA PHE A 207 -24.53 -25.26 63.27
C PHE A 207 -25.65 -26.09 62.63
N THR A 208 -26.67 -26.47 63.38
CA THR A 208 -27.75 -27.35 62.86
C THR A 208 -29.14 -26.89 63.24
N ASN A 209 -30.12 -27.13 62.36
CA ASN A 209 -31.54 -26.94 62.64
C ASN A 209 -31.94 -25.53 63.11
N ASN A 210 -31.13 -24.49 62.83
CA ASN A 210 -31.44 -23.12 63.25
C ASN A 210 -32.43 -22.48 62.26
N GLY A 211 -33.45 -21.78 62.76
CA GLY A 211 -34.58 -21.29 61.95
C GLY A 211 -34.22 -20.22 60.90
N GLY A 212 -33.02 -19.64 60.97
CA GLY A 212 -32.50 -18.66 60.02
C GLY A 212 -31.01 -18.90 59.77
N TRP A 213 -30.17 -17.88 59.91
CA TRP A 213 -28.73 -18.00 59.64
C TRP A 213 -28.04 -18.98 60.58
N ALA A 214 -27.23 -19.89 60.02
CA ALA A 214 -26.26 -20.64 60.80
C ALA A 214 -25.31 -19.67 61.52
N VAL A 215 -24.65 -18.80 60.75
CA VAL A 215 -23.89 -17.65 61.26
C VAL A 215 -24.07 -16.47 60.31
N VAL A 216 -24.25 -15.27 60.86
CA VAL A 216 -24.18 -14.01 60.10
C VAL A 216 -23.34 -12.98 60.83
N LEU A 217 -22.39 -12.38 60.10
CA LEU A 217 -21.50 -11.35 60.62
C LEU A 217 -21.84 -10.02 59.94
N ALA A 218 -22.32 -9.06 60.72
CA ALA A 218 -22.60 -7.69 60.29
C ALA A 218 -21.46 -6.77 60.73
N SER A 219 -20.73 -6.17 59.78
CA SER A 219 -19.64 -5.22 60.06
C SER A 219 -18.49 -5.78 60.93
N ALA A 220 -18.33 -7.10 61.02
CA ALA A 220 -17.24 -7.75 61.75
C ALA A 220 -16.07 -8.13 60.82
N SER A 221 -14.84 -8.17 61.34
CA SER A 221 -13.66 -8.63 60.61
C SER A 221 -13.47 -10.13 60.81
N LEU A 222 -13.31 -10.89 59.73
CA LEU A 222 -13.11 -12.34 59.79
C LEU A 222 -11.62 -12.68 59.69
N THR A 223 -10.97 -12.94 60.83
CA THR A 223 -9.52 -13.15 60.92
C THR A 223 -9.13 -14.62 61.16
N ALA A 224 -10.01 -15.41 61.78
CA ALA A 224 -9.81 -16.84 62.03
C ALA A 224 -11.11 -17.63 61.83
N TYR A 225 -11.22 -18.31 60.68
CA TYR A 225 -12.35 -19.18 60.34
C TYR A 225 -11.85 -20.45 59.65
N SER A 226 -12.14 -21.62 60.25
CA SER A 226 -11.80 -22.91 59.65
C SER A 226 -12.65 -24.05 60.23
N GLY A 227 -12.88 -25.09 59.44
CA GLY A 227 -13.42 -26.35 59.97
C GLY A 227 -14.92 -26.35 60.35
N ASN A 228 -15.63 -25.23 60.17
CA ASN A 228 -17.04 -25.14 60.56
C ASN A 228 -17.95 -25.87 59.57
N THR A 229 -19.01 -26.49 60.08
CA THR A 229 -20.01 -27.25 59.31
C THR A 229 -21.42 -26.87 59.71
N GLY A 230 -22.40 -27.16 58.85
CA GLY A 230 -23.78 -27.02 59.25
C GLY A 230 -24.75 -27.67 58.28
N SER A 231 -25.96 -27.93 58.77
CA SER A 231 -27.03 -28.54 57.98
C SER A 231 -28.41 -28.13 58.49
N ALA A 232 -29.39 -28.08 57.59
CA ALA A 232 -30.79 -27.79 57.93
C ALA A 232 -31.01 -26.46 58.66
N ASN A 233 -30.16 -25.46 58.38
CA ASN A 233 -30.40 -24.08 58.81
C ASN A 233 -31.20 -23.33 57.74
N GLY A 234 -31.94 -22.28 58.10
CA GLY A 234 -32.66 -21.43 57.15
C GLY A 234 -31.72 -20.74 56.13
N PHE A 235 -30.55 -20.30 56.57
CA PHE A 235 -29.41 -20.03 55.69
C PHE A 235 -28.20 -20.86 56.14
N ASN A 236 -27.81 -21.83 55.31
CA ASN A 236 -26.83 -22.85 55.67
C ASN A 236 -25.39 -22.47 55.27
N GLY A 237 -24.85 -21.43 55.90
CA GLY A 237 -23.47 -21.01 55.67
C GLY A 237 -23.05 -19.85 56.56
N LEU A 238 -21.86 -19.30 56.28
CA LEU A 238 -21.36 -18.10 56.95
C LEU A 238 -21.71 -16.85 56.13
N GLY A 239 -22.71 -16.09 56.58
CA GLY A 239 -23.09 -14.82 55.97
C GLY A 239 -22.18 -13.65 56.35
N LEU A 240 -21.73 -12.88 55.37
CA LEU A 240 -21.03 -11.61 55.54
C LEU A 240 -21.93 -10.46 55.08
N LEU A 241 -22.60 -9.81 56.03
CA LEU A 241 -23.53 -8.70 55.81
C LEU A 241 -22.81 -7.36 55.88
N ASN A 242 -22.16 -7.02 54.77
CA ASN A 242 -21.21 -5.90 54.66
C ASN A 242 -20.01 -6.06 55.62
N GLY A 243 -18.79 -6.04 55.08
CA GLY A 243 -17.61 -6.33 55.88
C GLY A 243 -16.35 -5.69 55.33
N THR A 244 -15.38 -5.50 56.23
CA THR A 244 -14.04 -5.01 55.89
C THR A 244 -13.02 -5.97 56.48
N LEU A 245 -12.19 -6.57 55.61
CA LEU A 245 -11.01 -7.33 56.02
C LEU A 245 -9.88 -6.34 56.23
N ASN A 246 -9.51 -6.13 57.50
CA ASN A 246 -8.43 -5.22 57.90
C ASN A 246 -7.12 -5.96 58.20
N THR A 247 -7.13 -7.29 58.16
CA THR A 247 -5.98 -8.16 58.38
C THR A 247 -6.06 -9.34 57.43
N SER A 248 -4.90 -9.81 56.97
CA SER A 248 -4.87 -10.93 56.03
C SER A 248 -5.47 -12.19 56.63
N ALA A 249 -6.23 -12.92 55.83
CA ALA A 249 -7.00 -14.08 56.26
C ALA A 249 -7.01 -15.17 55.17
N SER A 250 -7.23 -16.41 55.59
CA SER A 250 -7.55 -17.50 54.68
C SER A 250 -8.91 -18.10 55.03
N TRP A 251 -9.77 -18.23 54.03
CA TRP A 251 -11.11 -18.78 54.20
C TRP A 251 -11.08 -20.25 53.83
N THR A 252 -10.99 -21.09 54.87
CA THR A 252 -10.98 -22.55 54.70
C THR A 252 -12.35 -23.12 55.02
N GLN A 253 -12.88 -23.93 54.10
CA GLN A 253 -14.16 -24.59 54.23
C GLN A 253 -13.96 -26.10 54.41
N ALA A 254 -14.64 -26.71 55.38
CA ALA A 254 -14.57 -28.16 55.59
C ALA A 254 -15.51 -28.96 54.68
N ASP A 255 -16.65 -28.38 54.33
CA ASP A 255 -17.71 -29.01 53.56
C ASP A 255 -18.36 -27.99 52.62
N PRO A 256 -18.40 -28.22 51.28
CA PRO A 256 -19.03 -27.32 50.30
C PRO A 256 -20.51 -27.03 50.58
N SER A 257 -21.22 -27.88 51.34
CA SER A 257 -22.62 -27.64 51.75
C SER A 257 -22.78 -26.52 52.79
N PHE A 258 -21.68 -26.02 53.35
CA PHE A 258 -21.65 -24.89 54.28
C PHE A 258 -20.78 -23.73 53.76
N PRO A 259 -21.19 -23.03 52.69
CA PRO A 259 -20.38 -22.02 52.00
C PRO A 259 -20.21 -20.70 52.76
N PHE A 260 -19.24 -19.91 52.30
CA PHE A 260 -19.20 -18.48 52.59
C PHE A 260 -20.26 -17.78 51.75
N ILE A 261 -21.03 -16.87 52.35
CA ILE A 261 -22.13 -16.18 51.69
C ILE A 261 -21.89 -14.68 51.75
N LEU A 262 -21.67 -14.05 50.59
CA LEU A 262 -21.62 -12.59 50.47
C LEU A 262 -23.06 -12.06 50.45
N VAL A 263 -23.47 -11.35 51.51
CA VAL A 263 -24.82 -10.76 51.62
C VAL A 263 -24.81 -9.28 51.23
N GLY A 264 -23.64 -8.65 51.23
CA GLY A 264 -23.43 -7.26 50.82
C GLY A 264 -22.01 -7.06 50.29
N THR A 265 -21.50 -5.83 50.38
CA THR A 265 -20.13 -5.54 49.93
C THR A 265 -19.11 -5.99 50.97
N VAL A 266 -18.19 -6.86 50.58
CA VAL A 266 -17.01 -7.23 51.38
C VAL A 266 -15.79 -6.55 50.78
N ASN A 267 -15.15 -5.68 51.56
CA ASN A 267 -13.96 -4.92 51.16
C ASN A 267 -12.69 -5.55 51.75
N ILE A 268 -11.76 -5.95 50.89
CA ILE A 268 -10.38 -6.25 51.25
C ILE A 268 -9.62 -4.93 51.15
N VAL A 269 -9.24 -4.34 52.29
CA VAL A 269 -8.52 -3.05 52.29
C VAL A 269 -7.13 -3.20 51.70
N ASP A 270 -6.53 -2.07 51.39
CA ASP A 270 -5.15 -2.00 50.90
C ASP A 270 -4.15 -2.77 51.79
N GLU A 271 -3.11 -3.32 51.18
CA GLU A 271 -2.07 -4.19 51.78
C GLU A 271 -2.58 -5.48 52.47
N VAL A 272 -3.89 -5.74 52.52
CA VAL A 272 -4.48 -6.96 53.11
C VAL A 272 -4.68 -8.03 52.04
N SER A 273 -4.48 -9.30 52.41
CA SER A 273 -4.65 -10.44 51.50
C SER A 273 -5.77 -11.38 51.98
N LEU A 274 -6.66 -11.76 51.06
CA LEU A 274 -7.58 -12.88 51.24
C LEU A 274 -7.11 -14.07 50.39
N THR A 275 -6.85 -15.21 51.02
CA THR A 275 -6.50 -16.45 50.33
C THR A 275 -7.63 -17.47 50.38
N LEU A 276 -8.13 -17.87 49.21
CA LEU A 276 -9.11 -18.94 49.02
C LEU A 276 -8.39 -20.21 48.49
N PRO A 277 -8.26 -21.26 49.30
CA PRO A 277 -7.69 -22.54 48.87
C PRO A 277 -8.66 -23.34 47.98
N ALA A 278 -8.12 -24.33 47.26
CA ALA A 278 -8.88 -25.25 46.42
C ALA A 278 -10.15 -25.81 47.10
N GLY A 279 -11.25 -25.86 46.34
CA GLY A 279 -12.56 -26.35 46.79
C GLY A 279 -13.38 -25.34 47.61
N THR A 280 -12.90 -24.11 47.82
CA THR A 280 -13.67 -23.07 48.51
C THR A 280 -14.88 -22.63 47.68
N LEU A 281 -16.08 -22.67 48.27
CA LEU A 281 -17.32 -22.19 47.66
C LEU A 281 -17.78 -20.88 48.31
N VAL A 282 -17.93 -19.84 47.47
CA VAL A 282 -18.48 -18.54 47.83
C VAL A 282 -19.78 -18.33 47.05
N LYS A 283 -20.89 -18.13 47.77
CA LYS A 283 -22.19 -17.80 47.20
C LYS A 283 -22.53 -16.33 47.42
N ALA A 284 -23.13 -15.66 46.45
CA ALA A 284 -23.35 -14.21 46.50
C ALA A 284 -24.84 -13.87 46.34
N ALA A 285 -25.37 -13.06 47.25
CA ALA A 285 -26.73 -12.53 47.20
C ALA A 285 -26.87 -11.38 46.20
N ASP A 286 -28.11 -10.94 45.97
CA ASP A 286 -28.39 -9.75 45.14
C ASP A 286 -27.62 -8.53 45.65
N GLN A 287 -27.03 -7.78 44.74
CA GLN A 287 -26.16 -6.63 44.99
C GLN A 287 -24.88 -6.92 45.81
N ALA A 288 -24.54 -8.18 46.07
CA ALA A 288 -23.28 -8.52 46.74
C ALA A 288 -22.07 -8.26 45.84
N LEU A 289 -20.98 -7.80 46.44
CA LEU A 289 -19.75 -7.38 45.77
C LEU A 289 -18.55 -7.79 46.60
N LEU A 290 -17.56 -8.42 45.98
CA LEU A 290 -16.22 -8.53 46.54
C LEU A 290 -15.36 -7.38 46.00
N LEU A 291 -15.09 -6.40 46.85
CA LEU A 291 -14.25 -5.24 46.55
C LEU A 291 -12.83 -5.52 47.04
N VAL A 292 -11.85 -5.44 46.14
CA VAL A 292 -10.45 -5.75 46.39
C VAL A 292 -9.61 -4.49 46.19
N ASN A 293 -9.32 -3.78 47.28
CA ASN A 293 -8.30 -2.73 47.29
C ASN A 293 -6.92 -3.30 47.67
N GLY A 294 -6.89 -4.40 48.45
CA GLY A 294 -5.70 -5.19 48.74
C GLY A 294 -5.45 -6.27 47.70
N ASN A 295 -5.44 -7.54 48.13
CA ASN A 295 -5.07 -8.69 47.30
C ASN A 295 -6.04 -9.85 47.48
N LEU A 296 -6.47 -10.46 46.37
CA LEU A 296 -7.23 -11.72 46.35
C LEU A 296 -6.40 -12.82 45.69
N TYR A 297 -6.16 -13.90 46.44
CA TYR A 297 -5.44 -15.09 45.96
C TYR A 297 -6.38 -16.30 45.96
N CYS A 298 -6.73 -16.79 44.78
CA CYS A 298 -7.45 -18.07 44.62
C CYS A 298 -6.45 -19.12 44.15
N THR A 299 -6.33 -20.21 44.91
CA THR A 299 -5.35 -21.29 44.69
C THR A 299 -6.07 -22.60 44.41
N GLY A 300 -6.92 -22.59 43.39
CA GLY A 300 -7.67 -23.77 42.96
C GLY A 300 -6.78 -24.86 42.37
N SER A 301 -7.39 -25.99 42.05
CA SER A 301 -6.76 -27.04 41.24
C SER A 301 -7.81 -27.76 40.40
N SER A 302 -7.39 -28.48 39.36
CA SER A 302 -8.31 -29.24 38.51
C SER A 302 -9.23 -30.17 39.32
N GLY A 303 -10.54 -30.01 39.15
CA GLY A 303 -11.58 -30.74 39.86
C GLY A 303 -11.84 -30.29 41.30
N ASN A 304 -11.09 -29.30 41.80
CA ASN A 304 -11.29 -28.64 43.10
C ASN A 304 -11.11 -27.13 42.92
N GLU A 305 -11.84 -26.56 41.98
CA GLU A 305 -11.80 -25.14 41.66
C GLU A 305 -12.29 -24.29 42.83
N VAL A 306 -11.80 -23.05 42.94
CA VAL A 306 -12.44 -22.03 43.79
C VAL A 306 -13.67 -21.51 43.05
N GLN A 307 -14.83 -21.46 43.70
CA GLN A 307 -16.09 -21.16 43.02
C GLN A 307 -16.78 -19.92 43.61
N PHE A 308 -17.16 -18.99 42.73
CA PHE A 308 -18.03 -17.85 43.02
C PHE A 308 -19.31 -17.95 42.19
N VAL A 309 -20.46 -18.13 42.85
CA VAL A 309 -21.76 -18.35 42.19
C VAL A 309 -22.88 -17.58 42.88
N SER A 310 -24.04 -17.50 42.22
CA SER A 310 -25.27 -16.95 42.80
C SER A 310 -25.69 -17.72 44.05
N LEU A 311 -26.24 -17.02 45.04
CA LEU A 311 -26.88 -17.64 46.20
C LEU A 311 -28.04 -18.57 45.80
N LYS A 312 -28.68 -18.29 44.66
CA LYS A 312 -29.79 -19.07 44.08
C LYS A 312 -29.33 -20.27 43.25
N ASP A 313 -28.02 -20.51 43.13
CA ASP A 313 -27.52 -21.65 42.35
C ASP A 313 -27.39 -22.89 43.23
N ASP A 314 -28.40 -23.75 43.22
CA ASP A 314 -28.40 -24.98 44.03
C ASP A 314 -27.49 -26.07 43.48
N SER A 315 -26.96 -25.92 42.26
CA SER A 315 -26.05 -26.91 41.68
C SER A 315 -24.71 -26.98 42.43
N GLN A 316 -24.34 -25.92 43.14
CA GLN A 316 -23.15 -25.83 43.98
C GLN A 316 -23.53 -25.64 45.45
N GLY A 317 -23.13 -26.57 46.32
CA GLY A 317 -23.38 -26.47 47.78
C GLY A 317 -24.85 -26.68 48.22
N GLY A 318 -25.78 -26.92 47.29
CA GLY A 318 -27.21 -27.14 47.58
C GLY A 318 -27.99 -25.86 47.94
N ASP A 319 -29.25 -26.06 48.33
CA ASP A 319 -30.21 -25.02 48.74
C ASP A 319 -29.75 -24.33 50.03
N THR A 320 -28.94 -23.29 49.85
CA THR A 320 -28.22 -22.59 50.93
C THR A 320 -29.08 -21.53 51.59
N ASN A 321 -30.12 -21.04 50.91
CA ASN A 321 -31.03 -19.98 51.34
C ASN A 321 -32.46 -20.47 51.65
N GLY A 322 -32.72 -21.78 51.52
CA GLY A 322 -33.98 -22.42 51.87
C GLY A 322 -35.15 -22.04 50.97
N ASP A 323 -34.89 -21.64 49.73
CA ASP A 323 -35.93 -21.23 48.77
C ASP A 323 -36.48 -22.38 47.90
N GLY A 324 -35.97 -23.58 48.09
CA GLY A 324 -36.28 -24.77 47.28
C GLY A 324 -35.49 -24.78 45.97
N PRO A 325 -35.64 -25.82 45.13
CA PRO A 325 -34.81 -26.00 43.93
C PRO A 325 -34.76 -24.77 43.01
N SER A 326 -33.61 -24.11 42.96
CA SER A 326 -33.36 -22.89 42.19
C SER A 326 -32.06 -22.97 41.37
N GLN A 327 -31.89 -22.06 40.43
CA GLN A 327 -30.69 -21.93 39.59
C GLN A 327 -30.24 -20.47 39.54
N GLY A 328 -28.93 -20.27 39.36
CA GLY A 328 -28.36 -18.94 39.16
C GLY A 328 -28.72 -18.34 37.80
N PHE A 329 -28.83 -17.02 37.75
CA PHE A 329 -29.03 -16.26 36.53
C PHE A 329 -27.99 -15.15 36.37
N PRO A 330 -27.61 -14.79 35.13
CA PRO A 330 -26.74 -13.65 34.87
C PRO A 330 -27.20 -12.38 35.60
N GLY A 331 -26.30 -11.74 36.35
CA GLY A 331 -26.56 -10.51 37.08
C GLY A 331 -27.15 -10.67 38.47
N ASP A 332 -27.21 -11.90 38.99
CA ASP A 332 -27.65 -12.19 40.36
C ASP A 332 -26.76 -11.53 41.43
N TRP A 333 -25.53 -11.13 41.10
CA TRP A 333 -24.61 -10.39 41.97
C TRP A 333 -23.66 -9.47 41.17
N LEU A 334 -22.92 -8.58 41.84
CA LEU A 334 -22.15 -7.52 41.16
C LEU A 334 -20.78 -7.95 40.65
N GLY A 335 -20.25 -9.10 41.06
CA GLY A 335 -18.93 -9.60 40.64
C GLY A 335 -17.79 -9.28 41.62
N ILE A 336 -16.56 -9.44 41.12
CA ILE A 336 -15.31 -9.16 41.84
C ILE A 336 -14.65 -7.92 41.24
N LYS A 337 -14.30 -6.93 42.07
CA LYS A 337 -13.73 -5.64 41.61
C LYS A 337 -12.38 -5.36 42.26
N GLY A 338 -11.29 -5.38 41.48
CA GLY A 338 -9.96 -4.96 41.88
C GLY A 338 -9.69 -3.50 41.52
N TYR A 339 -9.33 -2.67 42.51
CA TYR A 339 -8.97 -1.26 42.28
C TYR A 339 -7.58 -0.96 42.83
N GLY A 340 -6.68 -0.53 41.96
CA GLY A 340 -5.33 -0.08 42.34
C GLY A 340 -5.12 1.45 42.34
N TYR A 341 -6.20 2.24 42.43
CA TYR A 341 -6.09 3.70 42.46
C TYR A 341 -5.62 4.20 43.83
N SER A 342 -4.94 5.36 43.87
CA SER A 342 -4.57 6.10 45.09
C SER A 342 -3.63 5.36 46.07
N GLY A 343 -2.78 4.47 45.56
CA GLY A 343 -1.80 3.73 46.35
C GLY A 343 -2.28 2.35 46.82
N ALA A 344 -3.51 1.96 46.46
CA ALA A 344 -4.01 0.61 46.67
C ALA A 344 -3.40 -0.38 45.66
N ASN A 345 -3.21 -1.64 46.03
CA ASN A 345 -2.69 -2.67 45.13
C ASN A 345 -3.74 -3.18 44.12
N GLY A 346 -4.95 -3.49 44.61
CA GLY A 346 -6.04 -4.05 43.80
C GLY A 346 -5.71 -5.37 43.09
N ILE A 347 -4.86 -6.22 43.68
CA ILE A 347 -4.32 -7.42 43.03
C ILE A 347 -5.35 -8.55 42.96
N LEU A 348 -5.48 -9.14 41.77
CA LEU A 348 -6.33 -10.31 41.51
C LEU A 348 -5.46 -11.44 40.94
N ALA A 349 -5.16 -12.45 41.76
CA ALA A 349 -4.42 -13.63 41.35
C ALA A 349 -5.33 -14.86 41.48
N LEU A 350 -5.93 -15.27 40.36
CA LEU A 350 -6.94 -16.31 40.28
C LEU A 350 -6.41 -17.50 39.48
N ASP A 351 -6.19 -18.64 40.14
CA ASP A 351 -5.86 -19.90 39.47
C ASP A 351 -6.97 -20.93 39.72
N TRP A 352 -7.37 -21.66 38.66
CA TRP A 352 -8.45 -22.67 38.71
C TRP A 352 -9.70 -22.14 39.43
N THR A 353 -10.19 -20.98 38.98
CA THR A 353 -11.33 -20.27 39.59
C THR A 353 -12.52 -20.22 38.64
N VAL A 354 -13.70 -20.53 39.17
CA VAL A 354 -14.98 -20.48 38.44
C VAL A 354 -15.79 -19.29 38.96
N ILE A 355 -16.19 -18.40 38.05
CA ILE A 355 -17.03 -17.23 38.38
C ILE A 355 -18.24 -17.25 37.45
N ARG A 356 -19.44 -17.36 38.02
CA ARG A 356 -20.70 -17.37 37.25
C ARG A 356 -21.77 -16.45 37.83
N HIS A 357 -22.73 -16.10 36.98
CA HIS A 357 -23.96 -15.38 37.35
C HIS A 357 -23.75 -13.93 37.82
N ALA A 358 -22.58 -13.34 37.55
CA ALA A 358 -22.19 -12.01 37.98
C ALA A 358 -22.60 -10.90 36.98
N GLY A 359 -22.20 -9.65 37.25
CA GLY A 359 -22.29 -8.53 36.30
C GLY A 359 -23.56 -7.67 36.40
N GLY A 360 -24.16 -7.55 37.59
CA GLY A 360 -25.45 -6.89 37.84
C GLY A 360 -25.64 -5.47 37.26
N THR A 361 -26.89 -4.98 37.28
CA THR A 361 -27.39 -3.86 36.45
C THR A 361 -26.92 -2.45 36.80
N THR A 362 -26.13 -2.24 37.87
CA THR A 362 -25.69 -0.91 38.31
C THR A 362 -24.17 -0.74 38.17
N GLY A 363 -23.77 0.08 37.20
CA GLY A 363 -22.37 0.36 36.86
C GLY A 363 -21.76 -0.76 36.01
N SER A 364 -21.28 -0.42 34.81
CA SER A 364 -20.73 -1.32 33.79
C SER A 364 -19.61 -2.22 34.31
N THR A 365 -19.91 -3.30 35.01
CA THR A 365 -18.89 -4.18 35.60
C THR A 365 -19.08 -5.60 35.13
N GLY A 366 -18.04 -6.15 34.50
CA GLY A 366 -18.00 -7.56 34.15
C GLY A 366 -18.05 -8.46 35.39
N GLY A 367 -18.06 -9.77 35.17
CA GLY A 367 -17.95 -10.73 36.28
C GLY A 367 -16.68 -10.53 37.10
N VAL A 368 -15.59 -10.20 36.42
CA VAL A 368 -14.36 -9.65 36.98
C VAL A 368 -14.12 -8.26 36.41
N PHE A 369 -13.82 -7.29 37.27
CA PHE A 369 -13.45 -5.93 36.87
C PHE A 369 -12.14 -5.55 37.55
N ALA A 370 -11.13 -5.17 36.78
CA ALA A 370 -9.87 -4.61 37.31
C ALA A 370 -9.61 -3.24 36.71
N SER A 371 -9.32 -2.25 37.56
CA SER A 371 -9.03 -0.88 37.13
C SER A 371 -7.83 -0.35 37.88
N TYR A 372 -6.80 0.09 37.14
CA TYR A 372 -5.50 0.50 37.68
C TYR A 372 -4.84 -0.54 38.59
N SER A 373 -5.20 -1.82 38.45
CA SER A 373 -4.65 -2.91 39.28
C SER A 373 -3.15 -3.07 39.04
N ASP A 374 -2.38 -3.23 40.11
CA ASP A 374 -0.93 -3.44 40.05
C ASP A 374 -0.57 -4.80 39.43
N ASP A 375 -1.41 -5.82 39.64
CA ASP A 375 -1.21 -7.15 39.10
C ASP A 375 -2.55 -7.91 38.98
N THR A 376 -2.86 -8.38 37.78
CA THR A 376 -4.07 -9.18 37.52
C THR A 376 -3.69 -10.41 36.69
N GLN A 377 -3.63 -11.57 37.35
CA GLN A 377 -3.24 -12.85 36.77
C GLN A 377 -4.39 -13.83 36.88
N LEU A 378 -4.88 -14.31 35.75
CA LEU A 378 -5.93 -15.32 35.67
C LEU A 378 -5.40 -16.51 34.88
N SER A 379 -5.38 -17.69 35.51
CA SER A 379 -4.97 -18.95 34.89
C SER A 379 -5.98 -20.06 35.12
N HIS A 380 -6.26 -20.87 34.10
CA HIS A 380 -7.20 -22.01 34.20
C HIS A 380 -8.60 -21.61 34.72
N CYS A 381 -9.01 -20.36 34.51
CA CYS A 381 -10.25 -19.83 35.06
C CYS A 381 -11.42 -20.06 34.10
N THR A 382 -12.62 -20.29 34.64
CA THR A 382 -13.87 -20.28 33.87
C THR A 382 -14.73 -19.10 34.31
N ILE A 383 -15.00 -18.17 33.40
CA ILE A 383 -15.80 -16.98 33.68
C ILE A 383 -16.95 -16.94 32.68
N GLY A 384 -18.17 -17.13 33.17
CA GLY A 384 -19.30 -17.27 32.27
C GLY A 384 -20.65 -16.94 32.84
N GLN A 385 -21.64 -16.83 31.95
CA GLN A 385 -23.03 -16.51 32.30
C GLN A 385 -23.14 -15.20 33.10
N CYS A 386 -22.32 -14.20 32.77
CA CYS A 386 -22.42 -12.86 33.34
C CYS A 386 -23.41 -12.01 32.53
N SER A 387 -24.12 -11.07 33.19
CA SER A 387 -25.06 -10.16 32.50
C SER A 387 -24.37 -9.01 31.75
N ALA A 388 -23.06 -8.89 31.88
CA ALA A 388 -22.19 -7.95 31.18
C ALA A 388 -21.04 -8.73 30.50
N SER A 389 -19.89 -8.10 30.25
CA SER A 389 -18.68 -8.82 29.80
C SER A 389 -18.20 -9.79 30.88
N GLY A 390 -17.52 -10.87 30.51
CA GLY A 390 -16.93 -11.80 31.48
C GLY A 390 -15.88 -11.09 32.34
N ILE A 391 -14.94 -10.43 31.66
CA ILE A 391 -13.87 -9.65 32.27
C ILE A 391 -13.85 -8.25 31.68
N VAL A 392 -13.68 -7.24 32.53
CA VAL A 392 -13.42 -5.84 32.15
C VAL A 392 -12.10 -5.38 32.77
N MET A 393 -11.20 -4.82 31.97
CA MET A 393 -9.86 -4.40 32.38
C MET A 393 -9.57 -2.97 31.92
N GLU A 394 -9.26 -2.07 32.85
CA GLU A 394 -8.98 -0.66 32.57
C GLU A 394 -7.63 -0.22 33.12
N TYR A 395 -6.77 0.34 32.27
CA TYR A 395 -5.48 0.92 32.66
C TYR A 395 -4.59 0.00 33.52
N CYS A 396 -4.60 -1.30 33.22
CA CYS A 396 -3.79 -2.33 33.89
C CYS A 396 -3.01 -3.17 32.87
N SER A 397 -2.24 -4.18 33.32
CA SER A 397 -1.48 -5.08 32.44
C SER A 397 -1.85 -6.55 32.74
N PRO A 398 -3.03 -7.01 32.29
CA PRO A 398 -3.55 -8.30 32.70
C PRO A 398 -2.88 -9.47 31.97
N VAL A 399 -2.78 -10.61 32.66
CA VAL A 399 -2.28 -11.88 32.15
C VAL A 399 -3.38 -12.93 32.22
N LEU A 400 -3.83 -13.43 31.08
CA LEU A 400 -4.83 -14.50 30.96
C LEU A 400 -4.22 -15.70 30.23
N VAL A 401 -4.17 -16.84 30.92
CA VAL A 401 -3.61 -18.08 30.39
C VAL A 401 -4.58 -19.23 30.57
N ASP A 402 -4.88 -19.98 29.50
CA ASP A 402 -5.73 -21.18 29.55
C ASP A 402 -7.10 -20.94 30.22
N CYS A 403 -7.71 -19.76 29.98
CA CYS A 403 -9.00 -19.42 30.54
C CYS A 403 -10.14 -19.69 29.55
N LEU A 404 -11.30 -20.12 30.07
CA LEU A 404 -12.55 -20.26 29.34
C LEU A 404 -13.50 -19.10 29.69
N LEU A 405 -13.83 -18.28 28.71
CA LEU A 405 -14.79 -17.19 28.84
C LEU A 405 -16.02 -17.49 28.00
N GLU A 406 -17.13 -17.82 28.65
CA GLU A 406 -18.29 -18.39 27.96
C GLU A 406 -19.66 -17.81 28.33
N GLN A 407 -20.57 -17.70 27.35
CA GLN A 407 -21.97 -17.34 27.57
C GLN A 407 -22.20 -16.03 28.33
N ASN A 408 -21.28 -15.08 28.22
CA ASN A 408 -21.45 -13.74 28.79
C ASN A 408 -22.33 -12.89 27.87
N LEU A 409 -23.23 -12.07 28.40
CA LEU A 409 -24.10 -11.23 27.56
C LEU A 409 -23.34 -10.11 26.82
N GLY A 410 -22.16 -9.71 27.33
CA GLY A 410 -21.24 -8.77 26.69
C GLY A 410 -20.07 -9.47 25.99
N HIS A 411 -18.88 -8.88 26.10
CA HIS A 411 -17.64 -9.49 25.59
C HIS A 411 -17.18 -10.65 26.48
N GLY A 412 -16.33 -11.54 25.96
CA GLY A 412 -15.55 -12.41 26.85
C GLY A 412 -14.61 -11.54 27.69
N LEU A 413 -13.67 -10.87 27.03
CA LEU A 413 -12.77 -9.87 27.60
C LEU A 413 -12.99 -8.48 26.96
N ASP A 414 -13.09 -7.45 27.79
CA ASP A 414 -13.17 -6.05 27.37
C ASP A 414 -12.05 -5.23 28.04
N GLY A 415 -11.07 -4.78 27.26
CA GLY A 415 -9.87 -4.09 27.74
C GLY A 415 -9.74 -2.67 27.18
N TYR A 416 -9.49 -1.69 28.05
CA TYR A 416 -9.33 -0.28 27.68
C TYR A 416 -8.11 0.38 28.32
N GLY A 417 -7.28 1.03 27.51
CA GLY A 417 -6.13 1.82 27.99
C GLY A 417 -5.05 0.99 28.67
N ASN A 418 -5.03 -0.32 28.42
CA ASN A 418 -4.16 -1.26 29.13
C ASN A 418 -2.71 -1.17 28.66
N GLY A 419 -1.80 -1.44 29.59
CA GLY A 419 -0.41 -1.76 29.27
C GLY A 419 -0.31 -3.11 28.53
N PRO A 420 0.88 -3.71 28.49
CA PRO A 420 1.11 -5.00 27.86
C PRO A 420 0.13 -6.06 28.42
N THR A 421 -0.81 -6.51 27.59
CA THR A 421 -1.81 -7.53 27.94
C THR A 421 -1.39 -8.86 27.34
N VAL A 422 -1.24 -9.90 28.16
CA VAL A 422 -0.85 -11.24 27.72
C VAL A 422 -2.10 -12.11 27.64
N LEU A 423 -2.42 -12.60 26.44
CA LEU A 423 -3.51 -13.56 26.21
C LEU A 423 -2.91 -14.81 25.57
N THR A 424 -2.88 -15.93 26.29
CA THR A 424 -2.33 -17.18 25.79
C THR A 424 -3.28 -18.36 26.02
N ASP A 425 -3.52 -19.15 24.98
CA ASP A 425 -4.33 -20.39 25.04
C ASP A 425 -5.75 -20.20 25.61
N ASN A 426 -6.35 -19.02 25.47
CA ASN A 426 -7.70 -18.76 26.00
C ASN A 426 -8.80 -19.17 24.99
N HIS A 427 -9.96 -19.53 25.53
CA HIS A 427 -11.14 -19.96 24.78
C HIS A 427 -12.31 -19.01 25.02
N PHE A 428 -12.79 -18.33 23.96
CA PHE A 428 -13.92 -17.39 24.03
C PHE A 428 -15.13 -17.96 23.31
N ASN A 429 -16.17 -18.39 24.03
CA ASN A 429 -17.30 -19.12 23.43
C ASN A 429 -18.66 -18.50 23.74
N GLN A 430 -19.49 -18.30 22.71
CA GLN A 430 -20.90 -17.89 22.88
C GLN A 430 -21.09 -16.59 23.68
N ASN A 431 -20.13 -15.67 23.65
CA ASN A 431 -20.27 -14.35 24.27
C ASN A 431 -21.11 -13.44 23.34
N GLY A 432 -21.91 -12.53 23.90
CA GLY A 432 -22.81 -11.65 23.13
C GLY A 432 -22.11 -10.59 22.26
N GLY A 433 -20.86 -10.24 22.58
CA GLY A 433 -20.03 -9.31 21.82
C GLY A 433 -18.81 -9.98 21.19
N TRP A 434 -17.70 -9.24 21.07
CA TRP A 434 -16.37 -9.79 20.77
C TRP A 434 -15.98 -10.93 21.73
N GLY A 435 -15.28 -11.95 21.21
CA GLY A 435 -14.58 -12.91 22.06
C GLY A 435 -13.64 -12.19 23.02
N ALA A 436 -12.76 -11.34 22.48
CA ALA A 436 -11.95 -10.41 23.24
C ALA A 436 -11.76 -9.08 22.50
N GLN A 437 -11.69 -7.99 23.24
CA GLN A 437 -11.45 -6.65 22.72
C GLN A 437 -10.38 -5.94 23.55
N LEU A 438 -9.41 -5.32 22.88
CA LEU A 438 -8.37 -4.48 23.45
C LEU A 438 -8.31 -3.15 22.71
N VAL A 439 -8.66 -2.05 23.40
CA VAL A 439 -8.75 -0.70 22.84
C VAL A 439 -7.74 0.21 23.53
N SER A 440 -7.10 1.10 22.76
CA SER A 440 -6.06 2.02 23.25
C SER A 440 -4.98 1.31 24.09
N SER A 441 -4.64 0.07 23.72
CA SER A 441 -3.79 -0.81 24.54
C SER A 441 -2.39 -0.99 23.94
N THR A 442 -1.42 -1.37 24.76
CA THR A 442 -0.11 -1.85 24.27
C THR A 442 -0.25 -3.29 23.81
N LEU A 443 -0.08 -3.53 22.51
CA LEU A 443 -0.35 -4.82 21.90
C LEU A 443 0.86 -5.76 22.02
N THR A 444 0.61 -7.01 22.36
CA THR A 444 1.65 -8.04 22.57
C THR A 444 1.44 -9.25 21.67
N ASP A 445 2.02 -10.40 22.04
CA ASP A 445 1.87 -11.67 21.35
C ASP A 445 0.62 -12.38 21.89
N TYR A 446 -0.26 -12.85 20.99
CA TYR A 446 -1.58 -13.41 21.33
C TYR A 446 -1.72 -14.88 20.91
N ASN A 447 -0.82 -15.73 21.40
CA ASN A 447 -0.69 -17.11 20.94
C ASN A 447 -1.81 -18.03 21.47
N GLY A 448 -2.25 -19.01 20.69
CA GLY A 448 -3.09 -20.10 21.21
C GLY A 448 -4.58 -19.78 21.42
N ASN A 449 -4.99 -18.51 21.29
CA ASN A 449 -6.37 -18.12 21.57
C ASN A 449 -7.34 -18.59 20.48
N THR A 450 -8.52 -19.06 20.89
CA THR A 450 -9.58 -19.53 19.99
C THR A 450 -10.94 -19.00 20.43
N GLY A 451 -11.93 -19.03 19.54
CA GLY A 451 -13.28 -18.68 19.92
C GLY A 451 -14.33 -19.11 18.91
N THR A 452 -15.52 -19.42 19.41
CA THR A 452 -16.64 -19.88 18.58
C THR A 452 -17.99 -19.33 19.05
N GLY A 453 -18.84 -18.99 18.09
CA GLY A 453 -20.24 -18.59 18.35
C GLY A 453 -20.41 -17.29 19.13
N ASN A 454 -19.35 -16.47 19.25
CA ASN A 454 -19.48 -15.12 19.81
C ASN A 454 -20.27 -14.21 18.86
N GLY A 455 -20.88 -13.15 19.39
CA GLY A 455 -21.59 -12.15 18.58
C GLY A 455 -20.68 -11.49 17.54
N MET A 456 -19.41 -11.29 17.90
CA MET A 456 -18.33 -11.02 16.94
C MET A 456 -17.15 -11.95 17.24
N ASN A 457 -16.78 -12.81 16.29
CA ASN A 457 -15.89 -13.94 16.52
C ASN A 457 -14.43 -13.65 16.18
N GLY A 458 -13.78 -12.77 16.93
CA GLY A 458 -12.35 -12.47 16.78
C GLY A 458 -11.76 -11.75 17.98
N LEU A 459 -10.44 -11.50 17.91
CA LEU A 459 -9.71 -10.64 18.84
C LEU A 459 -9.65 -9.22 18.27
N ALA A 460 -10.48 -8.33 18.79
CA ALA A 460 -10.53 -6.93 18.38
C ALA A 460 -9.37 -6.12 18.99
N LEU A 461 -8.62 -5.43 18.13
CA LEU A 461 -7.38 -4.72 18.46
C LEU A 461 -7.43 -3.26 17.98
N ASN A 462 -7.13 -2.35 18.89
CA ASN A 462 -6.80 -0.95 18.61
C ASN A 462 -5.73 -0.49 19.62
N GLY A 463 -4.58 -0.03 19.13
CA GLY A 463 -3.45 0.23 20.02
C GLY A 463 -2.10 0.32 19.33
N THR A 464 -1.03 0.14 20.11
CA THR A 464 0.35 0.32 19.64
C THR A 464 1.20 -0.91 19.93
N VAL A 465 1.99 -1.34 18.95
CA VAL A 465 3.06 -2.34 19.09
C VAL A 465 4.35 -1.58 19.43
N THR A 466 4.89 -1.79 20.63
CA THR A 466 6.00 -0.98 21.21
C THR A 466 7.32 -1.74 21.34
N SER A 467 7.35 -3.01 20.97
CA SER A 467 8.53 -3.88 20.89
C SER A 467 8.26 -4.93 19.82
N ASP A 468 9.28 -5.65 19.35
CA ASP A 468 9.08 -6.72 18.36
C ASP A 468 8.00 -7.72 18.79
N ARG A 469 7.07 -8.03 17.88
CA ARG A 469 5.95 -8.96 18.12
C ARG A 469 5.72 -9.92 16.97
N VAL A 470 5.22 -11.10 17.33
CA VAL A 470 4.77 -12.12 16.40
C VAL A 470 3.32 -12.46 16.71
N TRP A 471 2.43 -12.17 15.76
CA TRP A 471 1.02 -12.51 15.88
C TRP A 471 0.76 -13.89 15.29
N ASN A 472 1.02 -14.95 16.07
CA ASN A 472 0.69 -16.31 15.66
C ASN A 472 -0.80 -16.57 15.84
N GLN A 473 -1.51 -16.81 14.73
CA GLN A 473 -2.91 -17.22 14.77
C GLN A 473 -3.01 -18.76 14.65
N PRO A 474 -3.46 -19.48 15.70
CA PRO A 474 -3.61 -20.94 15.65
C PRO A 474 -4.92 -21.37 14.97
N ASP A 475 -5.97 -20.55 15.03
CA ASP A 475 -7.30 -20.84 14.50
C ASP A 475 -7.77 -19.74 13.52
N PRO A 476 -7.85 -20.03 12.21
CA PRO A 476 -8.34 -19.07 11.22
C PRO A 476 -9.79 -18.64 11.46
N GLY A 477 -10.59 -19.40 12.21
CA GLY A 477 -11.96 -19.06 12.61
C GLY A 477 -12.06 -17.97 13.69
N PHE A 478 -10.93 -17.58 14.30
CA PHE A 478 -10.85 -16.52 15.30
C PHE A 478 -9.76 -15.48 14.93
N PRO A 479 -10.02 -14.62 13.93
CA PRO A 479 -9.03 -13.67 13.40
C PRO A 479 -8.67 -12.53 14.34
N PHE A 480 -7.52 -11.91 14.06
CA PHE A 480 -7.20 -10.57 14.57
C PHE A 480 -8.05 -9.54 13.82
N VAL A 481 -8.74 -8.67 14.55
CA VAL A 481 -9.61 -7.66 13.95
C VAL A 481 -9.14 -6.27 14.35
N LEU A 482 -8.72 -5.46 13.39
CA LEU A 482 -8.40 -4.06 13.61
C LEU A 482 -9.70 -3.26 13.71
N THR A 483 -10.03 -2.75 14.89
CA THR A 483 -11.23 -1.90 15.11
C THR A 483 -10.93 -0.41 15.03
N GLY A 484 -9.68 -0.05 14.78
CA GLY A 484 -9.19 1.32 14.58
C GLY A 484 -7.75 1.27 14.09
N THR A 485 -7.02 2.37 14.17
CA THR A 485 -5.59 2.36 13.80
C THR A 485 -4.78 1.52 14.78
N VAL A 486 -4.04 0.54 14.26
CA VAL A 486 -2.95 -0.13 14.97
C VAL A 486 -1.63 0.45 14.47
N VAL A 487 -0.80 0.92 15.40
CA VAL A 487 0.50 1.52 15.07
C VAL A 487 1.62 0.56 15.43
N VAL A 488 2.46 0.20 14.47
CA VAL A 488 3.77 -0.40 14.71
C VAL A 488 4.75 0.74 14.87
N ASN A 489 5.31 0.90 16.07
CA ASN A 489 6.25 1.98 16.36
C ASN A 489 7.52 1.87 15.51
N ASP A 490 8.25 2.97 15.47
CA ASP A 490 9.62 3.05 14.96
C ASP A 490 10.55 2.02 15.62
N ASP A 491 11.58 1.57 14.92
CA ASP A 491 12.55 0.55 15.39
C ASP A 491 11.91 -0.77 15.89
N VAL A 492 10.64 -1.03 15.55
CA VAL A 492 9.86 -2.18 16.03
C VAL A 492 9.29 -2.97 14.85
N SER A 493 9.37 -4.30 14.94
CA SER A 493 8.78 -5.20 13.96
C SER A 493 7.47 -5.83 14.42
N LEU A 494 6.52 -5.93 13.50
CA LEU A 494 5.36 -6.82 13.60
C LEU A 494 5.50 -7.92 12.55
N THR A 495 5.71 -9.16 12.99
CA THR A 495 5.70 -10.32 12.12
C THR A 495 4.32 -10.98 12.11
N LEU A 496 3.77 -11.19 10.91
CA LEU A 496 2.54 -11.94 10.66
C LEU A 496 2.91 -13.25 9.93
N PRO A 497 3.09 -14.38 10.64
CA PRO A 497 3.50 -15.65 10.03
C PRO A 497 2.52 -16.17 8.97
N ALA A 498 2.97 -17.11 8.14
CA ALA A 498 2.15 -17.78 7.14
C ALA A 498 0.77 -18.22 7.69
N GLY A 499 -0.30 -17.95 6.93
CA GLY A 499 -1.68 -18.27 7.30
C GLY A 499 -2.37 -17.27 8.24
N THR A 500 -1.66 -16.24 8.74
CA THR A 500 -2.27 -15.21 9.60
C THR A 500 -3.37 -14.45 8.86
N LEU A 501 -4.53 -14.27 9.52
CA LEU A 501 -5.69 -13.55 9.03
C LEU A 501 -5.95 -12.31 9.91
N VAL A 502 -5.75 -11.13 9.32
CA VAL A 502 -6.09 -9.84 9.90
C VAL A 502 -7.26 -9.24 9.13
N LYS A 503 -8.30 -8.83 9.85
CA LYS A 503 -9.48 -8.17 9.30
C LYS A 503 -9.59 -6.72 9.74
N GLY A 504 -9.83 -5.78 8.82
CA GLY A 504 -10.00 -4.35 9.12
C GLY A 504 -11.47 -3.92 9.16
N ALA A 505 -11.88 -3.27 10.24
CA ALA A 505 -13.18 -2.59 10.32
C ALA A 505 -13.17 -1.24 9.56
N ASP A 506 -14.35 -0.61 9.49
CA ASP A 506 -14.48 0.74 8.92
C ASP A 506 -13.54 1.75 9.61
N HIS A 507 -12.83 2.55 8.81
CA HIS A 507 -11.78 3.47 9.26
C HIS A 507 -10.57 2.84 9.99
N ALA A 508 -10.43 1.50 10.03
CA ALA A 508 -9.26 0.85 10.60
C ALA A 508 -8.07 0.85 9.63
N MET A 509 -6.86 0.96 10.17
CA MET A 509 -5.59 1.02 9.43
C MET A 509 -4.50 0.28 10.19
N LEU A 510 -3.64 -0.42 9.46
CA LEU A 510 -2.34 -0.83 9.99
C LEU A 510 -1.30 0.22 9.59
N LEU A 511 -0.87 1.05 10.53
CA LEU A 511 0.16 2.07 10.34
C LEU A 511 1.51 1.54 10.80
N VAL A 512 2.45 1.43 9.88
CA VAL A 512 3.77 0.84 10.09
C VAL A 512 4.82 1.95 10.02
N ASN A 513 5.26 2.43 11.19
CA ASN A 513 6.39 3.35 11.29
C ASN A 513 7.73 2.59 11.44
N GLY A 514 7.71 1.37 11.99
CA GLY A 514 8.84 0.43 12.01
C GLY A 514 8.76 -0.56 10.85
N SER A 515 8.70 -1.87 11.13
CA SER A 515 8.68 -2.94 10.12
C SER A 515 7.41 -3.80 10.16
N LEU A 516 6.86 -4.11 8.99
CA LEU A 516 5.87 -5.17 8.79
C LEU A 516 6.50 -6.31 8.00
N ILE A 517 6.52 -7.50 8.59
CA ILE A 517 7.14 -8.70 8.02
C ILE A 517 6.07 -9.77 7.86
N CYS A 518 5.81 -10.21 6.63
CA CYS A 518 4.80 -11.19 6.29
C CYS A 518 5.43 -12.34 5.50
N PRO A 519 6.01 -13.37 6.16
CA PRO A 519 6.61 -14.51 5.47
C PRO A 519 5.52 -15.54 5.08
N GLY A 520 4.63 -15.15 4.17
CA GLY A 520 3.57 -16.02 3.65
C GLY A 520 4.10 -17.13 2.75
N THR A 521 3.22 -18.06 2.36
CA THR A 521 3.51 -19.07 1.34
C THR A 521 2.33 -19.22 0.39
N GLU A 522 2.54 -19.89 -0.76
CA GLU A 522 1.47 -20.19 -1.72
C GLU A 522 0.27 -20.91 -1.08
N MET A 523 0.54 -21.88 -0.20
CA MET A 523 -0.50 -22.65 0.47
C MET A 523 -1.17 -21.86 1.60
N ASP A 524 -0.37 -21.10 2.35
CA ASP A 524 -0.78 -20.37 3.54
C ASP A 524 -0.38 -18.89 3.44
N PRO A 525 -1.03 -18.09 2.58
CA PRO A 525 -0.71 -16.68 2.44
C PRO A 525 -1.16 -15.89 3.67
N VAL A 526 -0.47 -14.79 3.95
CA VAL A 526 -0.91 -13.80 4.95
C VAL A 526 -2.05 -12.99 4.34
N ARG A 527 -3.15 -12.81 5.08
CA ARG A 527 -4.37 -12.17 4.57
C ARG A 527 -4.71 -10.94 5.38
N LEU A 528 -4.73 -9.78 4.74
CA LEU A 528 -5.13 -8.49 5.30
C LEU A 528 -6.37 -8.02 4.52
N VAL A 529 -7.56 -8.21 5.10
CA VAL A 529 -8.85 -8.10 4.37
C VAL A 529 -9.89 -7.27 5.13
N SER A 530 -11.05 -6.99 4.52
CA SER A 530 -12.20 -6.36 5.20
C SER A 530 -12.77 -7.25 6.30
N LEU A 531 -13.29 -6.65 7.37
CA LEU A 531 -14.07 -7.34 8.40
C LEU A 531 -15.29 -8.08 7.83
N LYS A 532 -15.85 -7.58 6.73
CA LYS A 532 -17.04 -8.15 6.07
C LYS A 532 -16.71 -9.21 5.00
N GLU A 533 -15.45 -9.63 4.90
CA GLU A 533 -15.04 -10.70 3.99
C GLU A 533 -15.18 -12.06 4.68
N ASP A 534 -16.20 -12.84 4.29
CA ASP A 534 -16.52 -14.10 4.95
C ASP A 534 -15.78 -15.30 4.35
N ALA A 535 -15.19 -15.16 3.15
CA ALA A 535 -14.45 -16.26 2.52
C ALA A 535 -13.25 -16.72 3.36
N PHE A 536 -12.77 -15.85 4.26
CA PHE A 536 -11.68 -16.14 5.20
C PHE A 536 -12.18 -16.01 6.63
N GLY A 537 -12.09 -17.07 7.44
CA GLY A 537 -12.49 -17.04 8.86
C GLY A 537 -14.00 -16.95 9.13
N GLY A 538 -14.86 -16.95 8.11
CA GLY A 538 -16.32 -16.88 8.24
C GLY A 538 -16.85 -15.49 8.64
N ASP A 539 -18.16 -15.44 8.89
CA ASP A 539 -18.91 -14.25 9.32
C ASP A 539 -18.46 -13.79 10.71
N THR A 540 -17.41 -12.96 10.74
CA THR A 540 -16.72 -12.53 11.95
C THR A 540 -17.51 -11.46 12.71
N ASN A 541 -18.32 -10.67 12.01
CA ASN A 541 -19.07 -9.54 12.54
C ASN A 541 -20.59 -9.80 12.66
N GLY A 542 -21.07 -10.97 12.25
CA GLY A 542 -22.47 -11.39 12.39
C GLY A 542 -23.43 -10.66 11.46
N ASP A 543 -22.96 -10.12 10.33
CA ASP A 543 -23.81 -9.37 9.38
C ASP A 543 -24.44 -10.25 8.30
N GLY A 544 -24.20 -11.57 8.36
CA GLY A 544 -24.63 -12.54 7.37
C GLY A 544 -23.72 -12.57 6.14
N PRO A 545 -23.99 -13.46 5.16
CA PRO A 545 -23.06 -13.72 4.06
C PRO A 545 -22.65 -12.46 3.29
N SER A 546 -21.36 -12.14 3.31
CA SER A 546 -20.75 -10.98 2.68
C SER A 546 -19.37 -11.32 2.07
N SER A 547 -19.00 -10.61 0.99
CA SER A 547 -17.72 -10.75 0.29
C SER A 547 -16.89 -9.47 0.35
N GLY A 548 -17.11 -8.66 1.39
CA GLY A 548 -16.55 -7.32 1.50
C GLY A 548 -16.91 -6.37 0.35
N SER A 549 -16.36 -5.17 0.40
CA SER A 549 -16.45 -4.17 -0.65
C SER A 549 -15.21 -3.27 -0.67
N PRO A 550 -14.78 -2.78 -1.85
CA PRO A 550 -13.66 -1.86 -1.95
C PRO A 550 -13.84 -0.62 -1.06
N GLY A 551 -12.87 -0.38 -0.17
CA GLY A 551 -12.83 0.76 0.75
C GLY A 551 -13.53 0.53 2.09
N ASP A 552 -13.89 -0.73 2.41
CA ASP A 552 -14.45 -1.11 3.71
C ASP A 552 -13.52 -0.78 4.89
N TRP A 553 -12.21 -0.65 4.64
CA TRP A 553 -11.19 -0.25 5.62
C TRP A 553 -10.11 0.59 4.93
N LEU A 554 -9.22 1.22 5.71
CA LEU A 554 -8.21 2.14 5.16
C LEU A 554 -7.06 1.41 4.47
N GLY A 555 -6.74 0.19 4.88
CA GLY A 555 -5.63 -0.60 4.32
C GLY A 555 -4.37 -0.57 5.20
N VAL A 556 -3.23 -0.83 4.57
CA VAL A 556 -1.90 -0.82 5.20
C VAL A 556 -1.14 0.41 4.74
N LYS A 557 -0.56 1.14 5.69
CA LYS A 557 0.31 2.29 5.42
C LYS A 557 1.67 2.07 6.05
N CYS A 558 2.72 2.00 5.23
CA CYS A 558 4.11 2.04 5.69
C CYS A 558 4.67 3.45 5.49
N TYR A 559 5.29 4.01 6.53
CA TYR A 559 5.70 5.41 6.56
C TYR A 559 7.09 5.60 7.18
N GLY A 560 8.06 6.08 6.38
CA GLY A 560 9.47 6.21 6.77
C GLY A 560 10.04 7.64 6.80
N TYR A 561 9.24 8.64 7.18
CA TYR A 561 9.73 10.04 7.16
C TYR A 561 10.56 10.38 8.41
N THR A 562 11.71 11.02 8.20
CA THR A 562 12.62 11.58 9.21
C THR A 562 13.31 10.57 10.12
N TYR A 563 12.61 10.11 11.16
CA TYR A 563 13.11 9.15 12.13
C TYR A 563 12.43 7.80 12.02
N PHE A 564 11.30 7.71 11.31
CA PHE A 564 10.63 6.43 11.06
C PHE A 564 11.33 5.65 9.95
N ASP A 565 11.50 4.34 10.12
CA ASP A 565 12.02 3.44 9.08
C ASP A 565 10.98 3.18 7.98
N GLY A 566 9.76 2.81 8.36
CA GLY A 566 8.68 2.44 7.45
C GLY A 566 9.05 1.31 6.48
N ILE A 567 9.22 0.10 6.98
CA ILE A 567 9.66 -1.08 6.23
C ILE A 567 8.50 -2.04 5.93
N ALA A 568 8.46 -2.55 4.69
CA ALA A 568 7.53 -3.59 4.26
C ALA A 568 8.27 -4.78 3.63
N ASP A 569 8.20 -5.94 4.27
CA ASP A 569 8.78 -7.20 3.79
C ASP A 569 7.67 -8.23 3.62
N LEU A 570 7.10 -8.31 2.41
CA LEU A 570 5.87 -9.02 2.15
C LEU A 570 6.08 -10.15 1.13
N ASP A 571 5.95 -11.39 1.59
CA ASP A 571 5.91 -12.60 0.76
C ASP A 571 4.49 -13.17 0.78
N TRP A 572 3.95 -13.55 -0.38
CA TRP A 572 2.64 -14.23 -0.49
C TRP A 572 1.56 -13.58 0.39
N THR A 573 1.46 -12.26 0.31
CA THR A 573 0.52 -11.47 1.11
C THR A 573 -0.63 -10.99 0.24
N ILE A 574 -1.86 -11.17 0.73
CA ILE A 574 -3.08 -10.70 0.07
C ILE A 574 -3.59 -9.48 0.83
N ILE A 575 -3.62 -8.32 0.17
CA ILE A 575 -4.24 -7.09 0.67
C ILE A 575 -5.48 -6.81 -0.17
N GLN A 576 -6.65 -6.82 0.48
CA GLN A 576 -7.94 -6.77 -0.20
C GLN A 576 -8.90 -5.79 0.45
N HIS A 577 -9.69 -5.09 -0.37
CA HIS A 577 -10.76 -4.17 0.07
C HIS A 577 -10.31 -2.90 0.81
N GLY A 578 -9.02 -2.59 0.80
CA GLY A 578 -8.45 -1.38 1.41
C GLY A 578 -8.65 -0.10 0.59
N GLY A 579 -8.04 1.01 1.03
CA GLY A 579 -8.02 2.31 0.35
C GLY A 579 -8.98 3.36 0.91
N GLY A 580 -9.85 2.99 1.86
CA GLY A 580 -10.84 3.86 2.50
C GLY A 580 -11.93 4.37 1.56
N SER A 581 -13.00 4.93 2.12
CA SER A 581 -14.12 5.48 1.33
C SER A 581 -13.76 6.73 0.51
N SER A 582 -12.72 7.46 0.89
CA SER A 582 -12.20 8.63 0.16
C SER A 582 -11.32 8.26 -1.05
N GLY A 583 -10.85 7.01 -1.14
CA GLY A 583 -10.03 6.52 -2.25
C GLY A 583 -8.63 7.15 -2.35
N SER A 584 -8.08 7.71 -1.27
CA SER A 584 -6.81 8.45 -1.32
C SER A 584 -5.57 7.66 -0.87
N GLN A 585 -5.73 6.44 -0.33
CA GLN A 585 -4.62 5.72 0.33
C GLN A 585 -4.16 4.46 -0.44
N GLY A 586 -4.98 3.90 -1.34
CA GLY A 586 -4.68 2.59 -1.94
C GLY A 586 -4.76 1.43 -0.94
N GLY A 587 -4.75 0.18 -1.40
CA GLY A 587 -4.74 -0.98 -0.50
C GLY A 587 -3.48 -1.02 0.38
N LEU A 588 -2.34 -0.81 -0.26
CA LEU A 588 -1.04 -0.58 0.37
C LEU A 588 -0.51 0.82 -0.01
N TYR A 589 -0.25 1.66 1.01
CA TYR A 589 0.37 2.97 0.85
C TYR A 589 1.81 2.95 1.36
N LEU A 590 2.78 3.12 0.46
CA LEU A 590 4.20 3.25 0.77
C LEU A 590 4.61 4.71 0.66
N SER A 591 5.10 5.32 1.74
CA SER A 591 5.47 6.73 1.75
C SER A 591 6.74 7.00 2.55
N TYR A 592 7.78 7.52 1.88
CA TYR A 592 9.11 7.72 2.45
C TYR A 592 9.75 6.46 3.08
N CYS A 593 9.36 5.26 2.66
CA CYS A 593 9.87 4.00 3.20
C CYS A 593 11.36 3.82 2.94
N ASP A 594 12.10 3.37 3.96
CA ASP A 594 13.52 3.02 3.84
C ASP A 594 13.74 1.75 3.02
N TRP A 595 12.85 0.77 3.15
CA TRP A 595 12.91 -0.48 2.39
C TRP A 595 11.52 -1.09 2.19
N ALA A 596 11.28 -1.62 0.98
CA ALA A 596 10.03 -2.30 0.66
C ALA A 596 10.28 -3.37 -0.41
N GLN A 597 10.06 -4.63 -0.05
CA GLN A 597 10.19 -5.80 -0.92
C GLN A 597 8.87 -6.57 -0.89
N LEU A 598 8.33 -6.81 -2.08
CA LEU A 598 7.02 -7.44 -2.25
C LEU A 598 7.12 -8.54 -3.30
N ASP A 599 7.06 -9.77 -2.85
CA ASP A 599 7.19 -10.98 -3.66
C ASP A 599 5.88 -11.77 -3.62
N ASP A 600 5.38 -12.15 -4.81
CA ASP A 600 4.22 -13.03 -4.96
C ASP A 600 2.95 -12.51 -4.20
N CYS A 601 2.84 -11.19 -4.05
CA CYS A 601 1.73 -10.54 -3.34
C CYS A 601 0.52 -10.26 -4.25
N THR A 602 -0.67 -10.17 -3.66
CA THR A 602 -1.91 -9.81 -4.36
C THR A 602 -2.55 -8.57 -3.76
N PHE A 603 -2.84 -7.56 -4.60
CA PHE A 603 -3.52 -6.32 -4.23
C PHE A 603 -4.83 -6.21 -5.00
N GLN A 604 -5.95 -6.45 -4.32
CA GLN A 604 -7.20 -6.68 -5.03
C GLN A 604 -8.43 -5.96 -4.48
N SER A 605 -9.32 -5.57 -5.40
CA SER A 605 -10.61 -4.98 -5.04
C SER A 605 -10.50 -3.80 -4.07
N CYS A 606 -9.49 -2.94 -4.22
CA CYS A 606 -9.31 -1.73 -3.41
C CYS A 606 -10.12 -0.55 -3.97
N SER A 607 -10.51 0.41 -3.12
CA SER A 607 -11.32 1.57 -3.53
C SER A 607 -10.58 2.60 -4.39
N SER A 608 -9.25 2.51 -4.42
CA SER A 608 -8.32 3.34 -5.18
C SER A 608 -7.35 2.42 -5.92
N SER A 609 -6.06 2.73 -5.94
CA SER A 609 -5.06 1.82 -6.48
C SER A 609 -4.82 0.60 -5.57
N GLY A 610 -4.41 -0.52 -6.15
CA GLY A 610 -3.97 -1.69 -5.37
C GLY A 610 -2.80 -1.32 -4.44
N SER A 611 -1.79 -0.65 -5.00
CA SER A 611 -0.75 0.03 -4.22
C SER A 611 -0.49 1.45 -4.71
N VAL A 612 -0.11 2.32 -3.77
CA VAL A 612 0.31 3.71 -3.98
C VAL A 612 1.70 3.89 -3.37
N VAL A 613 2.62 4.44 -4.15
CA VAL A 613 4.02 4.63 -3.76
C VAL A 613 4.43 6.09 -3.94
N GLU A 614 4.94 6.71 -2.88
CA GLU A 614 5.45 8.07 -2.88
C GLU A 614 6.79 8.20 -2.15
N TYR A 615 7.80 8.80 -2.79
CA TYR A 615 9.12 9.02 -2.17
C TYR A 615 9.82 7.74 -1.66
N CYS A 616 9.56 6.61 -2.31
CA CYS A 616 10.15 5.30 -1.97
C CYS A 616 10.83 4.67 -3.19
N SER A 617 11.58 3.58 -2.97
CA SER A 617 12.14 2.74 -4.03
C SER A 617 11.80 1.24 -3.83
N PRO A 618 10.50 0.85 -3.89
CA PRO A 618 10.10 -0.52 -3.65
C PRO A 618 10.40 -1.44 -4.83
N VAL A 619 10.50 -2.73 -4.53
CA VAL A 619 10.55 -3.83 -5.50
C VAL A 619 9.25 -4.60 -5.44
N PHE A 620 8.55 -4.72 -6.58
CA PHE A 620 7.45 -5.68 -6.75
C PHE A 620 7.84 -6.73 -7.78
N GLU A 621 7.81 -7.99 -7.35
CA GLU A 621 8.17 -9.13 -8.16
C GLU A 621 7.04 -10.18 -8.11
N ARG A 622 6.61 -10.66 -9.28
CA ARG A 622 5.53 -11.66 -9.41
C ARG A 622 4.22 -11.29 -8.70
N CYS A 623 3.94 -10.00 -8.51
CA CYS A 623 2.72 -9.55 -7.83
C CYS A 623 1.52 -9.48 -8.78
N LEU A 624 0.32 -9.67 -8.23
CA LEU A 624 -0.96 -9.51 -8.90
C LEU A 624 -1.69 -8.26 -8.40
N PHE A 625 -2.09 -7.38 -9.31
CA PHE A 625 -2.92 -6.21 -9.02
C PHE A 625 -4.22 -6.31 -9.81
N ASN A 626 -5.34 -6.63 -9.15
CA ASN A 626 -6.59 -6.91 -9.86
C ASN A 626 -7.85 -6.26 -9.28
N ASP A 627 -8.78 -5.93 -10.17
CA ASP A 627 -10.12 -5.44 -9.85
C ASP A 627 -10.15 -4.18 -8.95
N ASN A 628 -9.10 -3.36 -8.99
CA ASN A 628 -9.03 -2.13 -8.19
C ASN A 628 -9.82 -0.99 -8.86
N ARG A 629 -10.50 -0.16 -8.06
CA ARG A 629 -11.30 1.00 -8.55
C ARG A 629 -10.46 2.20 -9.02
N GLY A 630 -9.13 2.10 -8.93
CA GLY A 630 -8.15 3.05 -9.46
C GLY A 630 -7.13 2.35 -10.33
N HIS A 631 -5.84 2.57 -10.07
CA HIS A 631 -4.75 1.89 -10.80
C HIS A 631 -4.48 0.51 -10.21
N GLY A 632 -3.83 -0.40 -10.94
CA GLY A 632 -3.22 -1.55 -10.27
C GLY A 632 -2.13 -1.04 -9.31
N LEU A 633 -1.17 -0.31 -9.86
CA LEU A 633 -0.14 0.40 -9.12
C LEU A 633 -0.04 1.87 -9.56
N TYR A 634 0.06 2.77 -8.59
CA TYR A 634 0.45 4.16 -8.81
C TYR A 634 1.77 4.45 -8.09
N ALA A 635 2.77 4.92 -8.81
CA ALA A 635 4.02 5.40 -8.23
C ALA A 635 4.29 6.83 -8.70
N GLY A 636 4.31 7.77 -7.75
CA GLY A 636 4.58 9.18 -8.01
C GLY A 636 5.71 9.66 -7.11
N ASN A 637 6.55 10.58 -7.58
CA ASN A 637 7.62 11.17 -6.76
C ASN A 637 8.55 10.13 -6.09
N SER A 638 8.61 8.92 -6.65
CA SER A 638 9.34 7.77 -6.10
C SER A 638 10.75 7.72 -6.69
N THR A 639 11.77 7.45 -5.87
CA THR A 639 13.18 7.60 -6.29
C THR A 639 13.67 6.48 -7.21
N ALA A 640 13.00 5.33 -7.27
CA ALA A 640 13.15 4.26 -8.28
C ALA A 640 12.25 3.04 -7.95
N THR A 641 11.09 2.87 -8.61
CA THR A 641 10.20 1.71 -8.38
C THR A 641 10.53 0.59 -9.36
N GLN A 642 10.90 -0.60 -8.86
CA GLN A 642 11.22 -1.77 -9.67
C GLN A 642 10.02 -2.68 -9.83
N LEU A 643 9.74 -3.11 -11.07
CA LEU A 643 8.61 -3.96 -11.42
C LEU A 643 9.06 -5.07 -12.37
N THR A 644 9.03 -6.31 -11.88
CA THR A 644 9.40 -7.50 -12.64
C THR A 644 8.32 -8.58 -12.56
N ASP A 645 7.93 -9.16 -13.70
CA ASP A 645 6.98 -10.29 -13.77
C ASP A 645 5.60 -10.05 -13.10
N ASN A 646 5.15 -8.80 -12.99
CA ASN A 646 3.87 -8.47 -12.36
C ASN A 646 2.68 -8.59 -13.33
N THR A 647 1.50 -8.89 -12.80
CA THR A 647 0.23 -8.98 -13.56
C THR A 647 -0.75 -7.91 -13.11
N PHE A 648 -1.31 -7.16 -14.05
CA PHE A 648 -2.31 -6.11 -13.81
C PHE A 648 -3.63 -6.43 -14.53
N ASP A 649 -4.70 -6.77 -13.82
CA ASP A 649 -5.94 -7.25 -14.45
C ASP A 649 -7.21 -6.52 -13.96
N GLY A 650 -8.07 -6.07 -14.88
CA GLY A 650 -9.40 -5.54 -14.51
C GLY A 650 -9.41 -4.26 -13.65
N ASN A 651 -8.30 -3.52 -13.54
CA ASN A 651 -8.28 -2.26 -12.79
C ASN A 651 -8.98 -1.14 -13.58
N THR A 652 -9.80 -0.30 -12.95
CA THR A 652 -10.59 0.70 -13.70
C THR A 652 -9.77 1.86 -14.27
N GLY A 653 -8.53 2.06 -13.81
CA GLY A 653 -7.54 3.00 -14.34
C GLY A 653 -6.41 2.29 -15.10
N TRP A 654 -5.20 2.87 -15.05
CA TRP A 654 -3.98 2.21 -15.54
C TRP A 654 -3.70 0.87 -14.85
N GLY A 655 -3.14 -0.09 -15.60
CA GLY A 655 -2.51 -1.26 -14.99
C GLY A 655 -1.38 -0.82 -14.04
N ALA A 656 -0.39 -0.11 -14.56
CA ALA A 656 0.61 0.60 -13.75
C ALA A 656 0.83 2.02 -14.27
N LEU A 657 0.97 2.99 -13.36
CA LEU A 657 1.29 4.38 -13.70
C LEU A 657 2.47 4.87 -12.86
N LEU A 658 3.61 5.05 -13.51
CA LEU A 658 4.85 5.60 -12.95
C LEU A 658 5.02 7.04 -13.44
N SER A 659 4.93 8.00 -12.52
CA SER A 659 4.95 9.43 -12.83
C SER A 659 6.08 10.16 -12.13
N SER A 660 6.92 10.85 -12.91
CA SER A 660 8.06 11.63 -12.42
C SER A 660 9.03 10.81 -11.55
N VAL A 661 9.40 9.63 -12.03
CA VAL A 661 10.28 8.68 -11.31
C VAL A 661 11.63 8.50 -12.01
N THR A 662 12.60 7.90 -11.32
CA THR A 662 13.75 7.28 -12.00
C THR A 662 13.28 6.00 -12.67
N LEU A 663 13.43 5.91 -13.98
CA LEU A 663 12.98 4.77 -14.77
C LEU A 663 14.03 3.66 -14.76
N LEU A 664 13.58 2.43 -14.51
CA LEU A 664 14.39 1.23 -14.40
C LEU A 664 14.16 0.29 -15.57
N ASP A 665 14.72 -0.91 -15.46
CA ASP A 665 14.43 -2.03 -16.35
C ASP A 665 13.09 -2.64 -15.94
N TYR A 666 12.16 -2.68 -16.88
CA TYR A 666 10.83 -3.26 -16.70
C TYR A 666 10.72 -4.46 -17.62
N SER A 667 10.58 -5.64 -17.04
CA SER A 667 10.51 -6.91 -17.79
C SER A 667 9.46 -7.83 -17.18
N GLY A 668 8.84 -8.69 -17.98
CA GLY A 668 7.89 -9.66 -17.47
C GLY A 668 6.48 -9.14 -17.18
N ASN A 669 6.30 -7.82 -17.08
CA ASN A 669 5.02 -7.24 -16.69
C ASN A 669 3.96 -7.39 -17.80
N MET A 670 2.74 -7.78 -17.41
CA MET A 670 1.62 -7.96 -18.32
C MET A 670 0.31 -7.43 -17.73
N GLY A 671 -0.69 -7.19 -18.58
CA GLY A 671 -2.00 -6.79 -18.10
C GLY A 671 -3.12 -6.89 -19.11
N THR A 672 -4.33 -7.08 -18.60
CA THR A 672 -5.56 -7.25 -19.37
C THR A 672 -6.73 -6.52 -18.70
N GLY A 673 -7.74 -6.12 -19.49
CA GLY A 673 -9.00 -5.62 -18.94
C GLY A 673 -8.92 -4.32 -18.12
N ASN A 674 -7.77 -3.64 -18.07
CA ASN A 674 -7.63 -2.39 -17.33
C ASN A 674 -8.28 -1.23 -18.11
N GLY A 675 -8.75 -0.20 -17.41
CA GLY A 675 -9.34 0.99 -18.03
C GLY A 675 -8.37 1.73 -18.94
N ILE A 676 -7.08 1.73 -18.59
CA ILE A 676 -5.98 1.94 -19.54
C ILE A 676 -5.07 0.73 -19.47
N ASN A 677 -5.12 -0.10 -20.52
CA ASN A 677 -4.40 -1.36 -20.58
C ASN A 677 -2.96 -1.19 -21.05
N GLY A 678 -2.18 -0.43 -20.28
CA GLY A 678 -0.76 -0.19 -20.56
C GLY A 678 0.02 0.19 -19.31
N PHE A 679 1.34 0.25 -19.48
CA PHE A 679 2.32 0.60 -18.46
C PHE A 679 2.77 2.06 -18.65
N GLY A 680 2.17 2.97 -17.90
CA GLY A 680 2.39 4.40 -18.01
C GLY A 680 3.73 4.85 -17.41
N LEU A 681 4.51 5.64 -18.16
CA LEU A 681 5.85 6.09 -17.80
C LEU A 681 6.06 7.58 -18.04
N SER A 682 6.63 8.27 -17.05
CA SER A 682 7.29 9.57 -17.22
C SER A 682 8.38 9.73 -16.17
N GLY A 683 9.51 10.34 -16.56
CA GLY A 683 10.65 10.46 -15.66
C GLY A 683 11.99 10.49 -16.37
N THR A 684 13.02 9.97 -15.70
CA THR A 684 14.40 10.02 -16.17
C THR A 684 15.04 8.64 -16.22
N VAL A 685 15.66 8.31 -17.34
CA VAL A 685 16.60 7.20 -17.51
C VAL A 685 17.99 7.73 -17.18
N SER A 686 18.52 7.37 -16.01
CA SER A 686 19.78 7.89 -15.46
C SER A 686 20.97 6.92 -15.57
N ALA A 687 20.73 5.73 -16.12
CA ALA A 687 21.72 4.69 -16.39
C ALA A 687 21.26 3.89 -17.61
N ASN A 688 22.09 2.97 -18.11
CA ASN A 688 21.71 2.12 -19.23
C ASN A 688 20.52 1.23 -18.86
N ARG A 689 19.43 1.32 -19.65
CA ARG A 689 18.19 0.57 -19.46
C ARG A 689 17.74 -0.15 -20.71
N ILE A 690 17.07 -1.27 -20.50
CA ILE A 690 16.41 -2.08 -21.52
C ILE A 690 14.93 -2.20 -21.14
N TRP A 691 14.05 -1.76 -22.01
CA TRP A 691 12.60 -1.90 -21.82
C TRP A 691 12.10 -3.08 -22.64
N ASN A 692 11.92 -4.23 -21.98
CA ASN A 692 11.56 -5.47 -22.62
C ASN A 692 10.07 -5.77 -22.41
N GLU A 693 9.26 -5.36 -23.37
CA GLU A 693 7.83 -5.63 -23.37
C GLU A 693 7.53 -7.11 -23.67
N VAL A 694 6.64 -7.71 -22.89
CA VAL A 694 6.24 -9.12 -23.06
C VAL A 694 5.14 -9.29 -24.11
N SER A 695 4.21 -8.33 -24.19
CA SER A 695 3.06 -8.41 -25.08
C SER A 695 2.60 -7.03 -25.58
N PRO A 696 2.46 -6.85 -26.91
CA PRO A 696 1.90 -5.64 -27.54
C PRO A 696 0.55 -5.18 -26.99
N SER A 697 -0.22 -6.09 -26.38
CA SER A 697 -1.53 -5.79 -25.79
C SER A 697 -1.44 -4.99 -24.48
N PHE A 698 -0.25 -4.90 -23.87
CA PHE A 698 0.02 -4.13 -22.66
C PHE A 698 1.29 -3.28 -22.84
N PRO A 699 1.24 -2.27 -23.72
CA PRO A 699 2.41 -1.53 -24.15
C PRO A 699 2.94 -0.58 -23.09
N PHE A 700 4.21 -0.19 -23.24
CA PHE A 700 4.73 1.00 -22.56
C PHE A 700 4.06 2.25 -23.11
N VAL A 701 3.67 3.17 -22.23
CA VAL A 701 3.00 4.41 -22.61
C VAL A 701 3.70 5.62 -22.00
N LEU A 702 4.25 6.51 -22.82
CA LEU A 702 4.76 7.78 -22.34
C LEU A 702 3.61 8.73 -21.98
N THR A 703 3.45 9.00 -20.69
CA THR A 703 2.43 9.91 -20.16
C THR A 703 2.91 11.37 -20.12
N GLY A 704 4.22 11.57 -20.20
CA GLY A 704 4.88 12.86 -20.28
C GLY A 704 6.28 12.74 -20.88
N SER A 705 7.06 13.82 -20.86
CA SER A 705 8.45 13.80 -21.33
C SER A 705 9.28 12.81 -20.52
N THR A 706 10.04 11.97 -21.24
CA THR A 706 11.02 11.05 -20.67
C THR A 706 12.41 11.47 -21.12
N LEU A 707 13.28 11.74 -20.16
CA LEU A 707 14.66 12.17 -20.41
C LEU A 707 15.60 10.98 -20.29
N VAL A 708 16.36 10.69 -21.34
CA VAL A 708 17.56 9.84 -21.28
C VAL A 708 18.74 10.76 -21.02
N ASN A 709 19.30 10.69 -19.82
CA ASN A 709 20.41 11.54 -19.41
C ASN A 709 21.66 11.30 -20.27
N ASP A 710 22.56 12.28 -20.24
CA ASP A 710 23.94 12.13 -20.69
C ASP A 710 24.59 10.86 -20.12
N ASP A 711 25.47 10.21 -20.89
CA ASP A 711 26.10 8.91 -20.60
C ASP A 711 25.15 7.71 -20.35
N ALA A 712 23.82 7.88 -20.42
CA ALA A 712 22.84 6.81 -20.24
C ALA A 712 22.27 6.35 -21.59
N SER A 713 21.95 5.06 -21.71
CA SER A 713 21.26 4.51 -22.88
C SER A 713 19.86 4.00 -22.56
N LEU A 714 18.91 4.22 -23.47
CA LEU A 714 17.65 3.49 -23.52
C LEU A 714 17.64 2.57 -24.74
N THR A 715 17.59 1.27 -24.49
CA THR A 715 17.43 0.25 -25.55
C THR A 715 15.98 -0.23 -25.59
N LEU A 716 15.37 -0.15 -26.77
CA LEU A 716 14.05 -0.69 -27.08
C LEU A 716 14.23 -1.91 -28.00
N PRO A 717 14.24 -3.16 -27.48
CA PRO A 717 14.49 -4.36 -28.28
C PRO A 717 13.49 -4.55 -29.43
N ALA A 718 13.83 -5.40 -30.40
CA ALA A 718 12.95 -5.77 -31.51
C ALA A 718 11.53 -6.14 -31.04
N GLY A 719 10.51 -5.58 -31.70
CA GLY A 719 9.10 -5.80 -31.38
C GLY A 719 8.52 -4.91 -30.28
N THR A 720 9.32 -4.05 -29.65
CA THR A 720 8.81 -3.11 -28.62
C THR A 720 7.79 -2.12 -29.20
N LEU A 721 6.67 -1.96 -28.51
CA LEU A 721 5.63 -0.97 -28.81
C LEU A 721 5.60 0.11 -27.72
N LEU A 722 6.06 1.32 -28.08
CA LEU A 722 5.96 2.50 -27.24
C LEU A 722 4.86 3.42 -27.76
N LYS A 723 3.80 3.56 -26.97
CA LYS A 723 2.71 4.51 -27.23
C LYS A 723 2.95 5.84 -26.52
N CYS A 724 2.52 6.94 -27.11
CA CYS A 724 2.80 8.27 -26.57
C CYS A 724 1.54 9.14 -26.46
N MET A 725 1.30 9.71 -25.28
CA MET A 725 0.24 10.70 -25.06
C MET A 725 0.63 12.08 -25.64
N SER A 726 -0.28 13.05 -25.59
CA SER A 726 -0.08 14.40 -26.15
C SER A 726 1.16 15.14 -25.64
N ASN A 727 1.52 14.89 -24.39
CA ASN A 727 2.71 15.47 -23.76
C ASN A 727 3.90 14.50 -23.74
N GLY A 728 3.74 13.31 -24.35
CA GLY A 728 4.79 12.31 -24.47
C GLY A 728 5.87 12.79 -25.42
N GLN A 729 7.12 12.76 -24.95
CA GLN A 729 8.31 13.08 -25.73
C GLN A 729 9.46 12.20 -25.24
N LEU A 730 10.27 11.69 -26.16
CA LEU A 730 11.58 11.15 -25.83
C LEU A 730 12.63 12.25 -26.02
N LEU A 731 13.24 12.69 -24.92
CA LEU A 731 14.37 13.62 -24.91
C LEU A 731 15.65 12.81 -24.66
N VAL A 732 16.52 12.72 -25.66
CA VAL A 732 17.69 11.85 -25.63
C VAL A 732 18.95 12.70 -25.59
N TYR A 733 19.55 12.83 -24.40
CA TYR A 733 20.84 13.48 -24.19
C TYR A 733 21.99 12.47 -24.19
N GLY A 734 21.73 11.22 -23.77
CA GLY A 734 22.63 10.08 -23.97
C GLY A 734 22.33 9.36 -25.28
N SER A 735 21.95 8.07 -25.20
CA SER A 735 21.73 7.20 -26.37
C SER A 735 20.31 6.60 -26.45
N LEU A 736 19.70 6.59 -27.63
CA LEU A 736 18.52 5.79 -27.96
C LEU A 736 18.90 4.70 -28.96
N ILE A 737 18.68 3.44 -28.59
CA ILE A 737 19.08 2.27 -29.39
C ILE A 737 17.84 1.42 -29.68
N CYS A 738 17.51 1.24 -30.94
CA CYS A 738 16.35 0.46 -31.39
C CYS A 738 16.80 -0.61 -32.40
N PRO A 739 17.21 -1.80 -31.96
CA PRO A 739 17.66 -2.87 -32.85
C PRO A 739 16.45 -3.69 -33.37
N GLY A 740 15.58 -3.06 -34.16
CA GLY A 740 14.42 -3.72 -34.77
C GLY A 740 14.81 -4.71 -35.86
N THR A 741 13.85 -5.52 -36.31
CA THR A 741 14.01 -6.39 -37.48
C THR A 741 12.80 -6.26 -38.42
N PRO A 742 12.85 -6.76 -39.67
CA PRO A 742 11.69 -6.75 -40.57
C PRO A 742 10.46 -7.44 -39.99
N GLU A 743 10.64 -8.52 -39.23
CA GLU A 743 9.56 -9.29 -38.61
C GLU A 743 9.06 -8.68 -37.29
N ALA A 744 9.90 -7.90 -36.61
CA ALA A 744 9.63 -7.33 -35.31
C ALA A 744 10.20 -5.90 -35.23
N PRO A 745 9.60 -4.93 -35.95
CA PRO A 745 10.04 -3.54 -35.91
C PRO A 745 9.80 -2.94 -34.52
N VAL A 746 10.62 -1.96 -34.14
CA VAL A 746 10.36 -1.12 -32.97
C VAL A 746 9.37 -0.04 -33.36
N GLN A 747 8.30 0.17 -32.58
CA GLN A 747 7.20 1.05 -32.95
C GLN A 747 6.99 2.17 -31.93
N LEU A 748 7.13 3.42 -32.37
CA LEU A 748 6.88 4.65 -31.61
C LEU A 748 5.65 5.37 -32.20
N VAL A 749 4.50 5.23 -31.56
CA VAL A 749 3.21 5.67 -32.13
C VAL A 749 2.33 6.44 -31.13
N SER A 750 1.24 7.01 -31.64
CA SER A 750 0.23 7.69 -30.83
C SER A 750 -0.43 6.73 -29.83
N PHE A 751 -0.74 7.23 -28.64
CA PHE A 751 -1.57 6.54 -27.66
C PHE A 751 -2.98 6.19 -28.17
N ARG A 752 -3.46 6.90 -29.19
CA ARG A 752 -4.75 6.68 -29.85
C ARG A 752 -4.65 5.80 -31.10
N ASP A 753 -3.49 5.20 -31.36
CA ASP A 753 -3.33 4.30 -32.51
C ASP A 753 -3.62 2.87 -32.08
N ASP A 754 -4.74 2.33 -32.55
CA ASP A 754 -5.19 0.97 -32.23
C ASP A 754 -4.68 -0.05 -33.23
N SER A 755 -4.10 0.41 -34.35
CA SER A 755 -3.54 -0.50 -35.35
C SER A 755 -2.39 -1.34 -34.80
N GLN A 756 -1.75 -0.85 -33.74
CA GLN A 756 -0.68 -1.52 -32.99
C GLN A 756 -1.13 -1.73 -31.56
N GLY A 757 -1.06 -2.97 -31.05
CA GLY A 757 -1.36 -3.27 -29.64
C GLY A 757 -2.82 -3.11 -29.19
N GLY A 758 -3.75 -2.78 -30.10
CA GLY A 758 -5.18 -2.62 -29.79
C GLY A 758 -5.54 -1.30 -29.09
N ASP A 759 -6.81 -1.18 -28.70
CA ASP A 759 -7.41 0.01 -28.07
C ASP A 759 -6.97 0.13 -26.60
N THR A 760 -5.77 0.69 -26.39
CA THR A 760 -5.13 0.83 -25.07
C THR A 760 -5.89 1.78 -24.15
N ASN A 761 -6.64 2.73 -24.73
CA ASN A 761 -7.29 3.85 -24.04
C ASN A 761 -8.81 3.79 -24.02
N GLY A 762 -9.42 2.77 -24.63
CA GLY A 762 -10.85 2.52 -24.64
C GLY A 762 -11.67 3.55 -25.41
N ASP A 763 -11.08 4.31 -26.35
CA ASP A 763 -11.80 5.32 -27.14
C ASP A 763 -12.45 4.78 -28.42
N GLY A 764 -12.36 3.46 -28.63
CA GLY A 764 -12.87 2.78 -29.81
C GLY A 764 -11.95 2.98 -31.02
N PRO A 765 -12.24 2.31 -32.16
CA PRO A 765 -11.31 2.20 -33.28
C PRO A 765 -10.75 3.55 -33.77
N SER A 766 -9.45 3.73 -33.61
CA SER A 766 -8.68 4.90 -34.02
C SER A 766 -7.34 4.48 -34.64
N SER A 767 -6.83 5.26 -35.59
CA SER A 767 -5.55 5.02 -36.28
C SER A 767 -4.49 6.06 -35.92
N GLY A 768 -4.71 6.82 -34.85
CA GLY A 768 -3.93 8.01 -34.57
C GLY A 768 -4.19 9.13 -35.58
N SER A 769 -3.40 10.19 -35.45
CA SER A 769 -3.47 11.43 -36.24
C SER A 769 -2.17 12.19 -36.04
N PRO A 770 -1.69 12.94 -37.05
CA PRO A 770 -0.51 13.78 -36.92
C PRO A 770 -0.56 14.74 -35.72
N GLY A 771 0.53 14.84 -34.96
CA GLY A 771 0.67 15.74 -33.81
C GLY A 771 0.04 15.26 -32.50
N ASN A 772 -0.36 13.98 -32.43
CA ASN A 772 -0.91 13.38 -31.21
C ASN A 772 0.10 13.24 -30.07
N TRP A 773 1.39 13.36 -30.34
CA TRP A 773 2.47 13.40 -29.36
C TRP A 773 3.64 14.26 -29.89
N LEU A 774 4.62 14.59 -29.03
CA LEU A 774 5.63 15.59 -29.33
C LEU A 774 6.73 15.08 -30.29
N GLY A 775 7.11 13.80 -30.18
CA GLY A 775 8.14 13.17 -31.01
C GLY A 775 9.40 12.78 -30.25
N VAL A 776 10.46 12.48 -31.00
CA VAL A 776 11.79 12.12 -30.48
C VAL A 776 12.76 13.27 -30.75
N THR A 777 13.51 13.68 -29.74
CA THR A 777 14.56 14.70 -29.88
C THR A 777 15.87 14.17 -29.32
N CYS A 778 16.88 14.04 -30.18
CA CYS A 778 18.25 13.70 -29.79
C CYS A 778 19.10 14.98 -29.80
N TYR A 779 19.81 15.25 -28.71
CA TYR A 779 20.48 16.53 -28.47
C TYR A 779 21.89 16.33 -27.89
N GLY A 780 22.93 16.57 -28.70
CA GLY A 780 24.34 16.31 -28.37
C GLY A 780 25.19 17.56 -28.09
N TYR A 781 24.61 18.66 -27.59
CA TYR A 781 25.40 19.86 -27.34
C TYR A 781 26.19 19.79 -26.01
N SER A 782 27.41 20.32 -26.04
CA SER A 782 28.32 20.40 -24.88
C SER A 782 28.82 19.05 -24.38
N SER A 783 28.29 18.53 -23.26
CA SER A 783 28.69 17.23 -22.72
C SER A 783 27.78 16.10 -23.17
N ASN A 784 26.56 16.42 -23.62
CA ASN A 784 25.58 15.43 -24.04
C ASN A 784 26.06 14.71 -25.31
N ASP A 785 25.95 13.38 -25.34
CA ASP A 785 26.25 12.57 -26.53
C ASP A 785 25.21 12.78 -27.66
N GLY A 786 23.92 12.71 -27.32
CA GLY A 786 22.81 12.82 -28.28
C GLY A 786 22.83 11.76 -29.38
N ILE A 787 23.05 10.49 -29.03
CA ILE A 787 23.18 9.36 -29.98
C ILE A 787 21.82 8.74 -30.32
N ALA A 788 21.61 8.45 -31.61
CA ALA A 788 20.46 7.71 -32.11
C ALA A 788 20.92 6.56 -33.02
N ASP A 789 20.63 5.31 -32.65
CA ASP A 789 20.93 4.12 -33.46
C ASP A 789 19.64 3.33 -33.67
N LEU A 790 19.01 3.53 -34.82
CA LEU A 790 17.69 2.99 -35.13
C LEU A 790 17.75 2.08 -36.35
N ASP A 791 17.33 0.84 -36.16
CA ASP A 791 17.19 -0.18 -37.20
C ASP A 791 15.73 -0.68 -37.22
N HIS A 792 15.11 -0.79 -38.39
CA HIS A 792 13.70 -1.20 -38.58
C HIS A 792 12.74 -0.53 -37.57
N THR A 793 12.88 0.79 -37.38
CA THR A 793 12.08 1.55 -36.42
C THR A 793 11.01 2.38 -37.12
N VAL A 794 9.79 2.36 -36.58
CA VAL A 794 8.63 3.10 -37.08
C VAL A 794 8.30 4.24 -36.13
N ILE A 795 8.29 5.49 -36.61
CA ILE A 795 7.88 6.68 -35.88
C ILE A 795 6.71 7.33 -36.60
N ARG A 796 5.53 7.35 -35.97
CA ARG A 796 4.32 7.94 -36.58
C ARG A 796 3.55 8.85 -35.64
N HIS A 797 2.73 9.75 -36.21
CA HIS A 797 1.76 10.59 -35.48
C HIS A 797 2.37 11.69 -34.58
N ALA A 798 3.66 11.97 -34.73
CA ALA A 798 4.40 12.91 -33.90
C ALA A 798 4.29 14.37 -34.37
N GLY A 799 4.98 15.30 -33.68
CA GLY A 799 5.16 16.71 -34.06
C GLY A 799 4.37 17.74 -33.26
N GLY A 800 3.60 17.30 -32.25
CA GLY A 800 2.81 18.13 -31.35
C GLY A 800 1.58 18.82 -31.99
N ALA A 801 0.60 19.14 -31.16
CA ALA A 801 -0.69 19.68 -31.60
C ALA A 801 -0.63 21.12 -32.13
N THR A 802 0.34 21.92 -31.67
CA THR A 802 0.52 23.31 -32.14
C THR A 802 1.27 23.41 -33.45
N GLY A 803 1.82 22.31 -33.96
CA GLY A 803 2.74 22.28 -35.09
C GLY A 803 4.07 22.97 -34.76
N GLY A 804 5.17 22.43 -35.28
CA GLY A 804 6.49 23.08 -35.22
C GLY A 804 7.63 22.21 -34.67
N GLN A 805 7.34 21.02 -34.13
CA GLN A 805 8.36 20.02 -33.84
C GLN A 805 8.34 18.95 -34.93
N ALA A 806 9.51 18.54 -35.41
CA ALA A 806 9.61 17.39 -36.31
C ALA A 806 9.30 16.10 -35.54
N GLY A 807 8.84 15.06 -36.25
CA GLY A 807 8.63 13.75 -35.61
C GLY A 807 9.91 13.17 -35.02
N LEU A 808 11.01 13.33 -35.75
CA LEU A 808 12.37 13.08 -35.30
C LEU A 808 13.21 14.34 -35.45
N ARG A 809 13.78 14.82 -34.35
CA ARG A 809 14.67 15.99 -34.32
C ARG A 809 16.07 15.61 -33.85
N LEU A 810 17.07 15.94 -34.66
CA LEU A 810 18.49 15.72 -34.37
C LEU A 810 19.20 17.07 -34.30
N GLN A 811 19.85 17.35 -33.18
CA GLN A 811 20.55 18.62 -32.95
C GLN A 811 21.90 18.38 -32.29
N TYR A 812 22.98 18.82 -32.93
CA TYR A 812 24.35 18.65 -32.43
C TYR A 812 24.71 17.21 -32.04
N CYS A 813 24.06 16.20 -32.60
CA CYS A 813 24.27 14.79 -32.27
C CYS A 813 25.70 14.33 -32.60
N ASP A 814 26.31 13.55 -31.71
CA ASP A 814 27.61 12.92 -31.95
C ASP A 814 27.52 11.85 -33.04
N THR A 815 26.53 10.97 -32.97
CA THR A 815 26.30 9.91 -33.96
C THR A 815 24.81 9.65 -34.12
N ALA A 816 24.37 9.51 -35.38
CA ALA A 816 22.98 9.19 -35.68
C ALA A 816 22.88 8.30 -36.93
N THR A 817 22.42 7.06 -36.75
CA THR A 817 22.31 6.03 -37.78
C THR A 817 20.87 5.54 -37.89
N PHE A 818 20.35 5.50 -39.11
CA PHE A 818 18.99 5.04 -39.41
C PHE A 818 19.04 4.07 -40.59
N GLU A 819 18.64 2.83 -40.34
CA GLU A 819 18.60 1.76 -41.33
C GLU A 819 17.17 1.18 -41.38
N ASP A 820 16.61 1.08 -42.60
CA ASP A 820 15.28 0.49 -42.85
C ASP A 820 14.14 1.08 -41.97
N CYS A 821 14.26 2.36 -41.58
CA CYS A 821 13.31 3.05 -40.70
C CYS A 821 12.14 3.70 -41.48
N THR A 822 10.98 3.82 -40.84
CA THR A 822 9.83 4.57 -41.39
C THR A 822 9.46 5.75 -40.47
N ILE A 823 9.46 6.97 -41.01
CA ILE A 823 9.06 8.18 -40.28
C ILE A 823 7.93 8.87 -41.04
N GLY A 824 6.72 8.88 -40.48
CA GLY A 824 5.57 9.37 -41.24
C GLY A 824 4.41 9.92 -40.44
N GLN A 825 3.45 10.51 -41.14
CA GLN A 825 2.21 11.06 -40.55
C GLN A 825 2.48 12.05 -39.40
N CYS A 826 3.53 12.87 -39.50
CA CYS A 826 3.86 13.88 -38.51
C CYS A 826 3.16 15.22 -38.81
N SER A 827 2.83 16.02 -37.78
CA SER A 827 2.15 17.32 -37.94
C SER A 827 3.05 18.43 -38.48
N SER A 828 4.34 18.16 -38.63
CA SER A 828 5.36 19.05 -39.21
C SER A 828 6.31 18.23 -40.10
N ASN A 829 7.60 18.56 -40.13
CA ASN A 829 8.59 17.77 -40.85
C ASN A 829 8.65 16.34 -40.26
N GLY A 830 8.87 15.33 -41.09
CA GLY A 830 9.17 13.99 -40.60
C GLY A 830 10.48 14.03 -39.79
N ILE A 831 11.54 14.52 -40.44
CA ILE A 831 12.89 14.58 -39.90
C ILE A 831 13.44 16.02 -39.98
N SER A 832 14.03 16.49 -38.88
CA SER A 832 14.76 17.77 -38.81
C SER A 832 16.16 17.57 -38.27
N VAL A 833 17.17 18.00 -39.02
CA VAL A 833 18.59 17.85 -38.70
C VAL A 833 19.27 19.21 -38.60
N GLU A 834 19.92 19.50 -37.47
CA GLU A 834 20.62 20.76 -37.24
C GLU A 834 22.02 20.49 -36.69
N TYR A 835 23.06 20.91 -37.42
CA TYR A 835 24.46 20.73 -37.05
C TYR A 835 24.87 19.30 -36.68
N CYS A 836 24.36 18.30 -37.41
CA CYS A 836 24.68 16.88 -37.25
C CYS A 836 25.26 16.28 -38.54
N SER A 837 25.75 15.04 -38.48
CA SER A 837 26.11 14.27 -39.69
C SER A 837 25.47 12.88 -39.70
N PRO A 838 24.13 12.79 -39.77
CA PRO A 838 23.43 11.50 -39.72
C PRO A 838 23.54 10.72 -41.03
N ALA A 839 23.44 9.40 -40.94
CA ALA A 839 23.31 8.50 -42.08
C ALA A 839 21.91 7.88 -42.12
N PHE A 840 21.19 8.07 -43.23
CA PHE A 840 19.90 7.44 -43.52
C PHE A 840 20.04 6.50 -44.70
N THR A 841 19.79 5.21 -44.47
CA THR A 841 19.91 4.17 -45.49
C THR A 841 18.62 3.36 -45.58
N ARG A 842 18.03 3.27 -46.78
CA ARG A 842 16.78 2.52 -47.05
C ARG A 842 15.60 2.94 -46.16
N CYS A 843 15.56 4.19 -45.72
CA CYS A 843 14.47 4.72 -44.91
C CYS A 843 13.30 5.23 -45.77
N LEU A 844 12.09 5.17 -45.21
CA LEU A 844 10.85 5.71 -45.77
C LEU A 844 10.39 6.93 -44.97
N SER A 845 10.13 8.04 -45.66
CA SER A 845 9.49 9.22 -45.08
C SER A 845 8.17 9.54 -45.79
N GLU A 846 7.05 9.38 -45.10
CA GLU A 846 5.72 9.38 -45.73
C GLU A 846 4.67 10.29 -45.06
N TYR A 847 3.79 10.91 -45.85
CA TYR A 847 2.56 11.58 -45.37
C TYR A 847 2.77 12.63 -44.26
N ASN A 848 3.92 13.31 -44.23
CA ASN A 848 4.16 14.38 -43.25
C ASN A 848 3.52 15.70 -43.69
N LEU A 849 3.00 16.49 -42.73
CA LEU A 849 2.33 17.77 -43.01
C LEU A 849 3.28 18.92 -43.35
N ALA A 850 4.59 18.66 -43.44
CA ALA A 850 5.58 19.57 -44.04
C ALA A 850 6.55 18.77 -44.93
N SER A 851 7.87 18.88 -44.71
CA SER A 851 8.87 18.16 -45.49
C SER A 851 9.14 16.75 -44.95
N GLY A 852 9.60 15.84 -45.81
CA GLY A 852 10.08 14.54 -45.36
C GLY A 852 11.33 14.67 -44.50
N LEU A 853 12.37 15.30 -45.06
CA LEU A 853 13.60 15.63 -44.35
C LEU A 853 14.03 17.08 -44.60
N THR A 854 14.43 17.76 -43.52
CA THR A 854 15.10 19.07 -43.57
C THR A 854 16.44 19.00 -42.83
N ALA A 855 17.48 19.59 -43.40
CA ALA A 855 18.79 19.65 -42.77
C ALA A 855 19.41 21.04 -42.91
N THR A 856 19.96 21.61 -41.83
CA THR A 856 20.68 22.89 -41.84
C THR A 856 22.05 22.75 -41.18
N GLY A 857 23.10 23.26 -41.83
CA GLY A 857 24.46 23.23 -41.31
C GLY A 857 25.00 21.81 -41.06
N SER A 858 24.44 20.81 -41.75
CA SER A 858 24.63 19.38 -41.49
C SER A 858 25.18 18.66 -42.73
N ALA A 859 25.94 17.59 -42.52
CA ALA A 859 26.44 16.71 -43.58
C ALA A 859 25.67 15.38 -43.51
N CYS A 860 24.49 15.33 -44.12
CA CYS A 860 23.63 14.14 -44.08
C CYS A 860 23.99 13.16 -45.20
N ASP A 861 24.23 11.89 -44.89
CA ASP A 861 24.32 10.84 -45.90
C ASP A 861 22.93 10.25 -46.15
N LEU A 862 22.48 10.27 -47.40
CA LEU A 862 21.16 9.76 -47.80
C LEU A 862 21.35 8.71 -48.89
N LEU A 863 21.23 7.43 -48.56
CA LEU A 863 21.42 6.32 -49.49
C LEU A 863 20.14 5.48 -49.62
N ASP A 864 19.67 5.27 -50.85
CA ASP A 864 18.54 4.38 -51.16
C ASP A 864 17.23 4.68 -50.40
N ASN A 865 16.97 5.93 -50.00
CA ASN A 865 15.75 6.29 -49.25
C ASN A 865 14.56 6.59 -50.17
N HIS A 866 13.35 6.51 -49.62
CA HIS A 866 12.10 6.85 -50.30
C HIS A 866 11.34 7.96 -49.57
N PHE A 867 10.91 8.99 -50.30
CA PHE A 867 10.13 10.11 -49.76
C PHE A 867 8.80 10.23 -50.49
N GLU A 868 7.67 10.08 -49.81
CA GLU A 868 6.37 10.14 -50.47
C GLU A 868 5.31 10.97 -49.73
N HIS A 869 4.46 11.64 -50.51
CA HIS A 869 3.26 12.32 -50.00
C HIS A 869 3.50 13.33 -48.87
N ASN A 870 4.70 13.93 -48.79
CA ASN A 870 4.98 15.03 -47.87
C ASN A 870 4.46 16.35 -48.46
N THR A 871 3.77 17.18 -47.69
CA THR A 871 3.06 18.37 -48.24
C THR A 871 4.00 19.47 -48.75
N SER A 872 5.27 19.45 -48.34
CA SER A 872 6.32 20.37 -48.80
C SER A 872 7.41 19.59 -49.55
N TRP A 873 8.69 19.77 -49.22
CA TRP A 873 9.78 19.06 -49.89
C TRP A 873 9.85 17.59 -49.52
N GLY A 874 10.17 16.72 -50.48
CA GLY A 874 10.68 15.38 -50.16
C GLY A 874 11.92 15.51 -49.28
N VAL A 875 12.94 16.21 -49.77
CA VAL A 875 14.16 16.54 -49.02
C VAL A 875 14.59 17.98 -49.29
N TRP A 876 14.97 18.70 -48.22
CA TRP A 876 15.60 20.02 -48.32
C TRP A 876 16.87 20.11 -47.47
N LEU A 877 18.02 20.27 -48.12
CA LEU A 877 19.34 20.35 -47.51
C LEU A 877 19.95 21.74 -47.69
N ASP A 878 20.16 22.42 -46.57
CA ASP A 878 21.04 23.58 -46.43
C ASP A 878 22.38 23.13 -45.84
N ALA A 879 23.11 22.32 -46.60
CA ALA A 879 24.29 21.60 -46.16
C ALA A 879 25.56 22.36 -46.54
N ALA A 880 26.42 22.71 -45.56
CA ALA A 880 27.72 23.30 -45.89
C ALA A 880 28.62 22.30 -46.64
N THR A 881 28.46 21.00 -46.35
CA THR A 881 29.20 19.89 -46.95
C THR A 881 28.23 18.90 -47.59
N LEU A 882 28.33 18.72 -48.91
CA LEU A 882 27.49 17.82 -49.69
C LEU A 882 28.16 16.45 -49.84
N THR A 883 27.36 15.39 -49.72
CA THR A 883 27.83 14.00 -49.70
C THR A 883 27.30 13.21 -50.91
N ASP A 884 27.34 11.88 -50.83
CA ASP A 884 26.73 11.00 -51.83
C ASP A 884 25.23 10.83 -51.51
N TYR A 885 24.40 11.00 -52.52
CA TYR A 885 22.94 10.95 -52.42
C TYR A 885 22.34 9.91 -53.37
N SER A 886 23.08 8.84 -53.63
CA SER A 886 22.70 7.78 -54.54
C SER A 886 21.43 7.03 -54.09
N GLY A 887 20.64 6.60 -55.07
CA GLY A 887 19.55 5.63 -54.84
C GLY A 887 18.24 6.22 -54.33
N ASN A 888 18.20 7.51 -53.94
CA ASN A 888 16.99 8.10 -53.39
C ASN A 888 15.89 8.26 -54.45
N THR A 889 14.64 8.03 -54.02
CA THR A 889 13.43 8.10 -54.85
C THR A 889 12.30 8.83 -54.11
N GLY A 890 11.26 9.25 -54.83
CA GLY A 890 10.11 9.84 -54.17
C GLY A 890 8.96 10.21 -55.09
N VAL A 891 7.75 10.26 -54.53
CA VAL A 891 6.51 10.48 -55.28
C VAL A 891 5.50 11.33 -54.50
N GLY A 892 4.79 12.21 -55.21
CA GLY A 892 3.64 12.92 -54.66
C GLY A 892 3.96 13.91 -53.53
N ASN A 893 5.21 14.31 -53.37
CA ASN A 893 5.59 15.39 -52.47
C ASN A 893 5.23 16.76 -53.06
N GLY A 894 5.04 17.79 -52.23
CA GLY A 894 4.77 19.16 -52.68
C GLY A 894 5.88 19.72 -53.59
N VAL A 895 7.14 19.49 -53.22
CA VAL A 895 8.29 19.56 -54.13
C VAL A 895 8.92 18.18 -54.21
N ASN A 896 8.77 17.53 -55.35
CA ASN A 896 9.14 16.13 -55.53
C ASN A 896 10.61 15.97 -55.95
N GLY A 897 11.54 16.35 -55.08
CA GLY A 897 12.97 16.16 -55.33
C GLY A 897 13.84 16.43 -54.11
N LEU A 898 15.16 16.35 -54.34
CA LEU A 898 16.19 16.59 -53.34
C LEU A 898 16.79 17.99 -53.53
N GLY A 899 16.29 18.95 -52.74
CA GLY A 899 16.77 20.33 -52.72
C GLY A 899 18.11 20.45 -52.01
N LEU A 900 19.10 21.09 -52.64
CA LEU A 900 20.44 21.24 -52.06
C LEU A 900 21.12 22.57 -52.43
N ARG A 901 22.01 23.02 -51.53
CA ARG A 901 23.07 24.02 -51.75
C ARG A 901 24.23 23.67 -50.82
N GLY A 902 25.47 24.01 -51.17
CA GLY A 902 26.62 23.61 -50.36
C GLY A 902 27.93 23.45 -51.11
N THR A 903 28.89 22.75 -50.48
CA THR A 903 30.23 22.48 -51.03
C THR A 903 30.54 20.99 -51.09
N VAL A 904 31.11 20.54 -52.21
CA VAL A 904 31.64 19.19 -52.41
C VAL A 904 33.14 19.22 -52.09
N HIS A 905 33.53 18.70 -50.93
CA HIS A 905 34.93 18.70 -50.44
C HIS A 905 35.74 17.46 -50.82
N ASN A 906 35.08 16.39 -51.28
CA ASN A 906 35.70 15.12 -51.65
C ASN A 906 35.05 14.63 -52.94
N ASP A 907 35.71 13.74 -53.67
CA ASP A 907 35.14 13.18 -54.89
C ASP A 907 33.76 12.56 -54.61
N ARG A 908 32.76 12.95 -55.40
CA ARG A 908 31.38 12.46 -55.28
C ARG A 908 30.81 12.07 -56.62
N THR A 909 29.90 11.12 -56.58
CA THR A 909 29.07 10.74 -57.72
C THR A 909 27.64 11.02 -57.35
N TRP A 910 26.93 11.76 -58.19
CA TRP A 910 25.49 11.92 -58.08
C TRP A 910 24.80 11.04 -59.10
N GLN A 911 23.79 10.32 -58.64
CA GLN A 911 22.90 9.51 -59.43
C GLN A 911 21.51 9.56 -58.82
N ASN A 912 20.49 9.78 -59.65
CA ASN A 912 19.10 9.58 -59.27
C ASN A 912 18.53 8.47 -60.16
N PRO A 913 18.24 7.27 -59.62
CA PRO A 913 17.70 6.16 -60.42
C PRO A 913 16.28 6.45 -60.92
N ASP A 914 15.58 7.38 -60.25
CA ASP A 914 14.27 7.89 -60.63
C ASP A 914 14.38 9.35 -61.09
N ALA A 915 14.18 9.56 -62.40
CA ALA A 915 14.20 10.88 -63.00
C ALA A 915 13.06 11.79 -62.50
N SER A 916 11.99 11.22 -61.93
CA SER A 916 10.87 11.98 -61.33
C SER A 916 11.17 12.53 -59.94
N PHE A 917 12.30 12.13 -59.34
CA PHE A 917 12.83 12.69 -58.09
C PHE A 917 14.22 13.32 -58.32
N PRO A 918 14.30 14.47 -59.01
CA PRO A 918 15.57 15.08 -59.39
C PRO A 918 16.31 15.76 -58.24
N PHE A 919 17.60 16.03 -58.45
CA PHE A 919 18.33 17.01 -57.64
C PHE A 919 17.84 18.42 -57.97
N ILE A 920 17.69 19.29 -56.98
CA ILE A 920 17.21 20.67 -57.16
C ILE A 920 18.21 21.64 -56.53
N LEU A 921 18.87 22.46 -57.35
CA LEU A 921 19.76 23.50 -56.86
C LEU A 921 18.93 24.64 -56.27
N THR A 922 18.89 24.72 -54.94
CA THR A 922 18.25 25.81 -54.20
C THR A 922 19.18 27.02 -54.02
N GLY A 923 20.47 26.83 -54.35
CA GLY A 923 21.51 27.84 -54.28
C GLY A 923 22.78 27.36 -54.97
N THR A 924 23.93 27.92 -54.60
CA THR A 924 25.21 27.54 -55.21
C THR A 924 25.68 26.17 -54.70
N VAL A 925 26.06 25.29 -55.63
CA VAL A 925 26.85 24.10 -55.38
C VAL A 925 28.28 24.40 -55.77
N THR A 926 29.18 24.39 -54.80
CA THR A 926 30.61 24.62 -55.00
C THR A 926 31.33 23.29 -55.08
N VAL A 927 32.25 23.13 -56.03
CA VAL A 927 33.16 21.98 -56.09
C VAL A 927 34.57 22.48 -55.83
N ASP A 928 35.21 22.03 -54.75
CA ASP A 928 36.53 22.50 -54.34
C ASP A 928 37.64 22.16 -55.36
N ALA A 929 38.75 22.90 -55.32
CA ALA A 929 39.91 22.63 -56.18
C ALA A 929 40.49 21.23 -55.90
N GLY A 930 40.87 20.49 -56.95
CA GLY A 930 41.33 19.11 -56.85
C GLY A 930 40.24 18.07 -56.55
N VAL A 931 38.97 18.48 -56.44
CA VAL A 931 37.82 17.59 -56.18
C VAL A 931 36.97 17.41 -57.44
N SER A 932 36.43 16.21 -57.64
CA SER A 932 35.56 15.88 -58.78
C SER A 932 34.11 15.63 -58.36
N LEU A 933 33.18 16.30 -59.02
CA LEU A 933 31.75 15.95 -59.01
C LEU A 933 31.40 15.21 -60.30
N ASN A 934 31.01 13.94 -60.18
CA ASN A 934 30.64 13.08 -61.29
C ASN A 934 29.11 12.97 -61.38
N LEU A 935 28.53 13.35 -62.51
CA LEU A 935 27.10 13.21 -62.80
C LEU A 935 26.88 11.98 -63.68
N ALA A 936 26.16 10.99 -63.13
CA ALA A 936 25.91 9.71 -63.79
C ALA A 936 24.98 9.84 -65.02
N PRO A 937 25.01 8.89 -65.99
CA PRO A 937 24.09 8.89 -67.11
C PRO A 937 22.62 8.97 -66.68
N GLY A 938 21.82 9.77 -67.39
CA GLY A 938 20.39 9.96 -67.12
C GLY A 938 20.08 10.88 -65.95
N LEU A 939 21.10 11.44 -65.28
CA LEU A 939 20.87 12.28 -64.12
C LEU A 939 20.07 13.53 -64.48
N VAL A 940 19.06 13.84 -63.66
CA VAL A 940 18.26 15.06 -63.77
C VAL A 940 18.57 15.98 -62.60
N CYS A 941 19.08 17.17 -62.90
CA CYS A 941 19.28 18.26 -61.98
C CYS A 941 18.48 19.47 -62.46
N LYS A 942 17.55 19.93 -61.63
CA LYS A 942 16.80 21.18 -61.84
C LYS A 942 17.38 22.28 -60.96
N SER A 943 17.04 23.53 -61.25
CA SER A 943 17.56 24.67 -60.49
C SER A 943 16.52 25.75 -60.29
N GLN A 944 16.52 26.35 -59.09
CA GLN A 944 15.83 27.60 -58.81
C GLN A 944 16.64 28.80 -59.35
N LEU A 945 16.04 30.00 -59.30
CA LEU A 945 16.61 31.25 -59.81
C LEU A 945 18.04 31.55 -59.36
N THR A 946 18.37 31.23 -58.12
CA THR A 946 19.70 31.52 -57.54
C THR A 946 20.69 30.36 -57.67
N GLY A 947 20.23 29.21 -58.15
CA GLY A 947 21.01 27.99 -58.25
C GLY A 947 22.05 28.03 -59.36
N GLN A 948 23.21 27.42 -59.07
CA GLN A 948 24.33 27.32 -60.00
C GLN A 948 25.30 26.22 -59.57
N PHE A 949 26.05 25.68 -60.52
CA PHE A 949 27.30 24.98 -60.22
C PHE A 949 28.46 25.98 -60.29
N TYR A 950 29.31 26.00 -59.27
CA TYR A 950 30.52 26.81 -59.22
C TYR A 950 31.73 25.92 -58.96
N VAL A 951 32.53 25.67 -59.98
CA VAL A 951 33.48 24.55 -60.01
C VAL A 951 34.91 25.10 -60.00
N PHE A 952 35.61 24.90 -58.88
CA PHE A 952 37.05 25.14 -58.77
C PHE A 952 37.86 23.88 -59.14
N GLY A 953 37.32 22.69 -58.88
CA GLY A 953 37.91 21.42 -59.29
C GLY A 953 37.39 20.94 -60.65
N THR A 954 36.78 19.77 -60.68
CA THR A 954 36.30 19.10 -61.90
C THR A 954 34.80 18.79 -61.86
N LEU A 955 34.08 19.09 -62.93
CA LEU A 955 32.71 18.62 -63.17
C LEU A 955 32.70 17.64 -64.35
N ASN A 956 32.33 16.39 -64.08
CA ASN A 956 32.26 15.32 -65.08
C ASN A 956 30.80 14.92 -65.32
N ALA A 957 30.21 15.33 -66.44
CA ALA A 957 28.92 14.82 -66.89
C ALA A 957 29.14 13.70 -67.91
N SER A 958 28.76 12.47 -67.55
CA SER A 958 29.03 11.25 -68.33
C SER A 958 27.76 10.67 -68.94
N GLY A 959 26.96 11.50 -69.62
CA GLY A 959 25.72 11.08 -70.25
C GLY A 959 25.91 10.10 -71.41
N GLN A 960 24.79 9.58 -71.92
CA GLN A 960 24.73 8.74 -73.11
C GLN A 960 23.56 9.14 -74.00
N ALA A 961 23.56 8.72 -75.27
CA ALA A 961 22.49 9.03 -76.22
C ALA A 961 21.08 8.64 -75.72
N SER A 962 20.96 7.51 -75.03
CA SER A 962 19.70 7.02 -74.45
C SER A 962 19.41 7.56 -73.05
N ALA A 963 20.38 8.21 -72.40
CA ALA A 963 20.30 8.69 -71.03
C ALA A 963 21.23 9.91 -70.84
N PRO A 964 20.89 11.06 -71.43
CA PRO A 964 21.67 12.29 -71.28
C PRO A 964 21.56 12.83 -69.85
N VAL A 965 22.57 13.60 -69.42
CA VAL A 965 22.51 14.36 -68.17
C VAL A 965 21.76 15.66 -68.43
N HIS A 966 20.77 16.00 -67.61
CA HIS A 966 19.97 17.20 -67.74
C HIS A 966 20.25 18.19 -66.60
N LEU A 967 20.68 19.40 -66.94
CA LEU A 967 20.81 20.56 -66.06
C LEU A 967 19.84 21.64 -66.56
N THR A 968 18.71 21.83 -65.88
CA THR A 968 17.60 22.65 -66.40
C THR A 968 16.89 23.47 -65.32
N SER A 969 15.89 24.26 -65.72
CA SER A 969 15.02 25.04 -64.85
C SER A 969 14.14 24.13 -63.98
N LEU A 970 13.80 24.57 -62.75
CA LEU A 970 12.75 23.93 -61.95
C LEU A 970 11.38 23.94 -62.66
N GLN A 971 11.15 24.93 -63.53
CA GLN A 971 9.93 25.09 -64.31
C GLN A 971 9.92 24.23 -65.60
N ASP A 972 10.98 23.47 -65.88
CA ASP A 972 11.03 22.60 -67.07
C ASP A 972 10.37 21.25 -66.78
N ASP A 973 9.06 21.17 -67.03
CA ASP A 973 8.28 19.95 -66.82
C ASP A 973 8.55 18.87 -67.89
N SER A 974 9.22 19.22 -68.99
CA SER A 974 9.54 18.27 -70.07
C SER A 974 10.60 17.25 -69.66
N VAL A 975 11.33 17.53 -68.57
CA VAL A 975 12.36 16.67 -68.00
C VAL A 975 12.02 16.41 -66.54
N GLY A 976 11.87 15.15 -66.12
CA GLY A 976 11.59 14.81 -64.71
C GLY A 976 10.20 15.21 -64.18
N GLY A 977 9.29 15.70 -65.04
CA GLY A 977 7.90 16.06 -64.68
C GLY A 977 7.75 17.35 -63.87
N ASP A 978 6.53 17.60 -63.39
CA ASP A 978 6.17 18.75 -62.53
C ASP A 978 6.76 18.57 -61.12
N THR A 979 8.05 18.88 -61.00
CA THR A 979 8.82 18.76 -59.77
C THR A 979 8.44 19.84 -58.75
N GLY A 980 7.99 21.01 -59.23
CA GLY A 980 7.68 22.19 -58.41
C GLY A 980 6.28 22.20 -57.82
N GLY A 981 5.36 21.37 -58.35
CA GLY A 981 3.96 21.33 -57.95
C GLY A 981 3.19 22.58 -58.38
N ASP A 982 3.71 23.34 -59.34
CA ASP A 982 3.14 24.59 -59.84
C ASP A 982 2.24 24.38 -61.07
N GLY A 983 2.08 23.14 -61.53
CA GLY A 983 1.34 22.78 -62.73
C GLY A 983 2.14 23.09 -63.99
N ALA A 984 1.57 22.76 -65.16
CA ALA A 984 2.29 22.90 -66.43
C ALA A 984 2.67 24.36 -66.74
N ILE A 985 3.94 24.72 -66.51
CA ILE A 985 4.53 26.02 -66.81
C ILE A 985 5.63 25.86 -67.86
N ASN A 986 5.78 26.85 -68.74
CA ASN A 986 6.86 26.85 -69.72
C ASN A 986 8.11 27.50 -69.11
N PRO A 987 9.27 26.83 -69.11
CA PRO A 987 10.52 27.43 -68.64
C PRO A 987 10.95 28.60 -69.54
N MET A 988 11.62 29.59 -68.95
CA MET A 988 12.12 30.80 -69.64
C MET A 988 13.65 30.88 -69.59
N PRO A 989 14.28 31.54 -70.59
CA PRO A 989 15.69 31.89 -70.50
C PRO A 989 16.03 32.65 -69.22
N GLY A 990 17.04 32.19 -68.49
CA GLY A 990 17.49 32.84 -67.25
C GLY A 990 16.72 32.43 -66.00
N ASP A 991 16.00 31.31 -66.04
CA ASP A 991 15.32 30.71 -64.88
C ASP A 991 16.28 30.21 -63.80
N TRP A 992 17.55 30.03 -64.14
CA TRP A 992 18.64 29.75 -63.21
C TRP A 992 19.96 30.31 -63.75
N LYS A 993 21.01 30.32 -62.93
CA LYS A 993 22.24 31.03 -63.31
C LYS A 993 23.09 30.27 -64.32
N GLY A 994 23.25 28.95 -64.20
CA GLY A 994 24.09 28.14 -65.09
C GLY A 994 25.27 27.45 -64.39
N VAL A 995 26.26 27.05 -65.20
CA VAL A 995 27.49 26.38 -64.75
C VAL A 995 28.68 27.33 -64.91
N VAL A 996 29.46 27.50 -63.84
CA VAL A 996 30.69 28.29 -63.83
C VAL A 996 31.89 27.41 -63.55
N LEU A 997 32.87 27.42 -64.44
CA LEU A 997 34.18 26.80 -64.25
C LEU A 997 35.21 27.90 -63.98
N ASN A 998 35.89 27.83 -62.84
CA ASN A 998 36.86 28.86 -62.42
C ASN A 998 38.22 28.23 -62.13
N GLY A 999 39.13 28.30 -63.11
CA GLY A 999 40.51 27.82 -63.01
C GLY A 999 41.53 28.89 -62.62
N TYR A 1000 41.12 29.97 -61.94
CA TYR A 1000 42.06 31.03 -61.56
C TYR A 1000 43.10 30.52 -60.54
N SER A 1001 44.36 30.94 -60.69
CA SER A 1001 45.47 30.60 -59.79
C SER A 1001 45.78 29.10 -59.72
N SER A 1002 45.36 28.42 -58.65
CA SER A 1002 45.66 27.00 -58.37
C SER A 1002 44.44 26.09 -58.51
N ASN A 1003 43.34 26.62 -59.03
CA ASN A 1003 42.11 25.88 -59.28
C ASN A 1003 42.20 25.24 -60.68
N ASP A 1004 41.63 24.05 -60.85
CA ASP A 1004 41.65 23.34 -62.14
C ASP A 1004 40.56 23.90 -63.07
N GLY A 1005 39.35 24.11 -62.54
CA GLY A 1005 38.20 24.61 -63.31
C GLY A 1005 37.86 23.74 -64.52
N ILE A 1006 37.90 22.42 -64.38
CA ILE A 1006 37.72 21.46 -65.48
C ILE A 1006 36.24 21.14 -65.70
N GLY A 1007 35.81 21.15 -66.97
CA GLY A 1007 34.48 20.69 -67.37
C GLY A 1007 34.57 19.61 -68.45
N ASN A 1008 34.12 18.40 -68.14
CA ASN A 1008 34.00 17.31 -69.10
C ASN A 1008 32.51 16.98 -69.29
N LEU A 1009 31.93 17.49 -70.37
CA LEU A 1009 30.50 17.44 -70.64
C LEU A 1009 30.23 16.55 -71.85
N ASN A 1010 29.84 15.30 -71.61
CA ASN A 1010 29.46 14.35 -72.66
C ASN A 1010 27.96 14.04 -72.53
N TRP A 1011 27.17 14.21 -73.60
CA TRP A 1011 25.71 14.08 -73.56
C TRP A 1011 25.08 14.83 -72.37
N CYS A 1012 25.55 16.05 -72.15
CA CYS A 1012 25.10 16.94 -71.08
C CYS A 1012 24.27 18.07 -71.66
N TYR A 1013 23.07 18.26 -71.14
CA TYR A 1013 22.10 19.23 -71.61
C TYR A 1013 21.95 20.36 -70.59
N ILE A 1014 22.30 21.58 -70.96
CA ILE A 1014 22.20 22.78 -70.12
C ILE A 1014 21.20 23.73 -70.77
N ASP A 1015 20.00 23.83 -70.22
CA ASP A 1015 18.89 24.56 -70.83
C ASP A 1015 18.34 25.64 -69.88
N PHE A 1016 17.77 26.71 -70.45
CA PHE A 1016 17.05 27.79 -69.74
C PHE A 1016 17.89 28.55 -68.68
N ALA A 1017 19.21 28.44 -68.76
CA ALA A 1017 20.16 29.07 -67.83
C ALA A 1017 20.44 30.54 -68.18
N GLY A 1018 21.47 31.13 -67.57
CA GLY A 1018 22.02 32.43 -67.97
C GLY A 1018 21.54 33.64 -67.16
N ASN A 1019 21.03 33.44 -65.94
CA ASN A 1019 20.68 34.54 -65.03
C ASN A 1019 21.93 35.27 -64.52
N GLY A 1020 22.29 36.40 -65.12
CA GLY A 1020 23.45 37.22 -64.73
C GLY A 1020 24.81 36.68 -65.19
N GLN A 1021 24.85 35.53 -65.87
CA GLN A 1021 26.03 34.90 -66.47
C GLN A 1021 25.62 34.11 -67.74
N SER A 1022 26.55 33.40 -68.38
CA SER A 1022 26.24 32.51 -69.52
C SER A 1022 25.78 31.12 -69.05
N ALA A 1023 25.09 30.35 -69.89
CA ALA A 1023 24.60 29.03 -69.51
C ALA A 1023 25.76 28.11 -69.06
N LEU A 1024 26.86 28.16 -69.81
CA LEU A 1024 28.16 27.66 -69.40
C LEU A 1024 29.19 28.79 -69.49
N GLN A 1025 29.75 29.19 -68.36
CA GLN A 1025 30.81 30.18 -68.27
C GLN A 1025 32.10 29.55 -67.76
N ALA A 1026 33.14 29.55 -68.59
CA ALA A 1026 34.45 29.05 -68.24
C ALA A 1026 35.47 30.20 -68.21
N GLN A 1027 36.21 30.31 -67.11
CA GLN A 1027 37.20 31.36 -66.90
C GLN A 1027 38.50 30.73 -66.41
N TYR A 1028 39.61 30.99 -67.12
CA TYR A 1028 40.95 30.47 -66.77
C TYR A 1028 41.02 28.96 -66.56
N CYS A 1029 40.06 28.21 -67.12
CA CYS A 1029 39.95 26.76 -66.97
C CYS A 1029 41.16 26.01 -67.56
N GLU A 1030 41.55 24.91 -66.91
CA GLU A 1030 42.57 23.99 -67.41
C GLU A 1030 42.07 23.23 -68.64
N ALA A 1031 40.83 22.75 -68.62
CA ALA A 1031 40.23 22.06 -69.75
C ALA A 1031 38.70 22.20 -69.77
N LEU A 1032 38.15 22.42 -70.96
CA LEU A 1032 36.72 22.33 -71.23
C LEU A 1032 36.48 21.45 -72.46
N ASN A 1033 35.84 20.30 -72.25
CA ASN A 1033 35.51 19.34 -73.29
C ASN A 1033 33.99 19.19 -73.36
N ILE A 1034 33.40 19.52 -74.50
CA ILE A 1034 31.95 19.44 -74.72
C ILE A 1034 31.70 18.55 -75.93
N ASN A 1035 31.11 17.38 -75.70
CA ASN A 1035 30.79 16.43 -76.76
C ASN A 1035 29.33 15.97 -76.70
N GLU A 1036 28.68 15.86 -77.85
CA GLU A 1036 27.29 15.38 -78.00
C GLU A 1036 26.30 16.06 -77.01
N SER A 1037 26.58 17.32 -76.66
CA SER A 1037 25.92 18.05 -75.58
C SER A 1037 25.06 19.17 -76.14
N ARG A 1038 24.20 19.77 -75.32
CA ARG A 1038 23.36 20.91 -75.75
C ARG A 1038 23.38 22.08 -74.78
N LEU A 1039 23.38 23.30 -75.33
CA LEU A 1039 23.26 24.57 -74.59
C LEU A 1039 22.14 25.40 -75.24
N LEU A 1040 20.95 25.38 -74.64
CA LEU A 1040 19.76 26.04 -75.22
C LEU A 1040 19.17 27.12 -74.31
N PHE A 1041 18.52 28.10 -74.93
CA PHE A 1041 17.64 29.07 -74.25
C PHE A 1041 18.33 29.82 -73.10
N SER A 1042 19.61 30.17 -73.24
CA SER A 1042 20.30 31.03 -72.27
C SER A 1042 19.80 32.47 -72.33
N ALA A 1043 19.62 33.13 -71.18
CA ALA A 1043 19.39 34.58 -71.13
C ALA A 1043 20.62 35.42 -71.50
N SER A 1044 21.78 34.78 -71.68
CA SER A 1044 23.04 35.38 -72.14
C SER A 1044 23.62 34.50 -73.26
N HIS A 1045 24.93 34.25 -73.26
CA HIS A 1045 25.57 33.33 -74.18
C HIS A 1045 25.25 31.87 -73.84
N GLY A 1046 25.27 31.00 -74.85
CA GLY A 1046 25.28 29.55 -74.61
C GLY A 1046 26.57 29.14 -73.91
N LEU A 1047 27.71 29.42 -74.55
CA LEU A 1047 29.05 29.25 -74.00
C LEU A 1047 29.78 30.59 -73.94
N ARG A 1048 30.41 30.91 -72.80
CA ARG A 1048 31.40 31.98 -72.67
C ARG A 1048 32.72 31.42 -72.16
N ALA A 1049 33.78 31.52 -72.95
CA ALA A 1049 35.11 31.00 -72.62
C ALA A 1049 36.13 32.15 -72.55
N ASP A 1050 36.46 32.60 -71.35
CA ASP A 1050 37.45 33.65 -71.07
C ASP A 1050 38.77 33.02 -70.61
N TYR A 1051 39.88 33.32 -71.28
CA TYR A 1051 41.23 32.76 -70.98
C TYR A 1051 41.27 31.22 -70.90
N CYS A 1052 40.38 30.55 -71.62
CA CYS A 1052 40.17 29.11 -71.60
C CYS A 1052 40.52 28.48 -72.95
N SER A 1053 41.00 27.24 -72.92
CA SER A 1053 40.99 26.37 -74.09
C SER A 1053 39.79 25.42 -74.02
N PHE A 1054 39.08 25.23 -75.14
CA PHE A 1054 37.94 24.31 -75.18
C PHE A 1054 37.86 23.51 -76.48
N SER A 1055 37.26 22.32 -76.39
CA SER A 1055 36.88 21.49 -77.53
C SER A 1055 35.36 21.31 -77.58
N LEU A 1056 34.80 21.36 -78.80
CA LEU A 1056 33.37 21.17 -79.05
C LEU A 1056 33.17 20.16 -80.19
N GLY A 1057 32.46 19.06 -79.93
CA GLY A 1057 32.14 18.04 -80.94
C GLY A 1057 30.69 17.55 -80.86
N GLY A 1058 30.04 17.34 -82.01
CA GLY A 1058 28.67 16.77 -82.08
C GLY A 1058 27.58 17.52 -81.31
N SER A 1059 27.82 18.77 -80.90
CA SER A 1059 27.00 19.46 -79.89
C SER A 1059 26.06 20.52 -80.49
N LEU A 1060 24.95 20.82 -79.80
CA LEU A 1060 23.94 21.80 -80.22
C LEU A 1060 23.95 23.04 -79.32
N ILE A 1061 24.23 24.22 -79.88
CA ILE A 1061 24.19 25.50 -79.17
C ILE A 1061 23.24 26.44 -79.92
N ALA A 1062 22.04 26.64 -79.38
CA ALA A 1062 20.99 27.36 -80.10
C ALA A 1062 20.00 28.12 -79.22
N ALA A 1063 19.26 29.05 -79.83
CA ALA A 1063 18.18 29.80 -79.19
C ALA A 1063 18.60 30.60 -77.94
N ASN A 1064 19.85 31.03 -77.86
CA ASN A 1064 20.35 31.86 -76.77
C ASN A 1064 20.10 33.36 -77.05
N LEU A 1065 19.80 34.16 -76.03
CA LEU A 1065 19.55 35.61 -76.16
C LEU A 1065 20.84 36.42 -76.41
N GLY A 1066 22.01 35.83 -76.15
CA GLY A 1066 23.31 36.36 -76.55
C GLY A 1066 23.91 35.61 -77.74
N ASN A 1067 25.23 35.68 -77.89
CA ASN A 1067 25.97 34.82 -78.81
C ASN A 1067 25.82 33.32 -78.46
N GLY A 1068 25.89 32.44 -79.46
CA GLY A 1068 25.99 31.00 -79.21
C GLY A 1068 27.26 30.70 -78.42
N ILE A 1069 28.41 31.12 -78.97
CA ILE A 1069 29.72 31.02 -78.32
C ILE A 1069 30.37 32.41 -78.28
N PHE A 1070 30.77 32.85 -77.09
CA PHE A 1070 31.66 34.00 -76.89
C PHE A 1070 33.04 33.49 -76.49
N HIS A 1071 34.01 33.59 -77.41
CA HIS A 1071 35.38 33.18 -77.17
C HIS A 1071 36.28 34.39 -76.94
N ASN A 1072 36.89 34.45 -75.78
CA ASN A 1072 37.90 35.43 -75.39
C ASN A 1072 39.03 34.69 -74.67
N GLY A 1073 39.42 33.55 -75.24
CA GLY A 1073 40.26 32.54 -74.61
C GLY A 1073 41.57 32.27 -75.32
N ASN A 1074 42.14 31.10 -75.06
CA ASN A 1074 43.39 30.66 -75.66
C ASN A 1074 43.12 29.99 -77.01
N THR A 1075 42.67 28.73 -77.00
CA THR A 1075 42.42 27.96 -78.22
C THR A 1075 41.01 27.37 -78.22
N ALA A 1076 40.26 27.58 -79.29
CA ALA A 1076 39.00 26.91 -79.53
C ALA A 1076 39.18 25.85 -80.62
N ASN A 1077 38.76 24.61 -80.36
CA ASN A 1077 38.66 23.57 -81.37
C ASN A 1077 37.18 23.24 -81.61
N LEU A 1078 36.66 23.73 -82.73
CA LEU A 1078 35.28 23.49 -83.16
C LEU A 1078 35.21 22.48 -84.31
N GLY A 1079 36.34 21.88 -84.74
CA GLY A 1079 36.40 20.95 -85.87
C GLY A 1079 37.55 21.22 -86.84
N SER A 1080 38.43 20.24 -87.08
CA SER A 1080 39.58 20.43 -87.97
C SER A 1080 39.25 20.32 -89.45
N CYS A 1081 39.85 21.20 -90.25
CA CYS A 1081 39.72 21.24 -91.71
C CYS A 1081 40.52 20.13 -92.42
N SER A 1082 41.32 19.36 -91.68
CA SER A 1082 42.18 18.28 -92.20
C SER A 1082 41.64 16.85 -92.01
N GLY A 1083 40.49 16.67 -91.34
CA GLY A 1083 39.78 15.38 -91.20
C GLY A 1083 38.98 15.23 -89.89
N ASN A 1084 37.75 14.69 -90.00
CA ASN A 1084 36.68 14.62 -88.97
C ASN A 1084 36.27 15.98 -88.39
N GLY A 1085 35.76 16.86 -89.28
CA GLY A 1085 35.25 18.18 -88.95
C GLY A 1085 34.03 18.16 -88.02
N GLY A 1086 33.91 19.23 -87.23
CA GLY A 1086 32.99 19.44 -86.12
C GLY A 1086 31.54 19.25 -86.46
N GLY A 1087 30.94 18.15 -86.01
CA GLY A 1087 29.50 17.89 -86.16
C GLY A 1087 28.59 18.77 -85.31
N ASN A 1088 29.00 20.00 -84.97
CA ASN A 1088 28.23 20.88 -84.10
C ASN A 1088 27.17 21.67 -84.87
N CYS A 1089 26.14 22.07 -84.15
CA CYS A 1089 25.05 22.90 -84.61
C CYS A 1089 25.00 24.18 -83.80
N ILE A 1090 25.35 25.30 -84.43
CA ILE A 1090 25.41 26.61 -83.76
C ILE A 1090 24.53 27.57 -84.54
N LEU A 1091 23.29 27.77 -84.09
CA LEU A 1091 22.28 28.48 -84.87
C LEU A 1091 21.23 29.15 -84.01
N ALA A 1092 20.41 30.01 -84.62
CA ALA A 1092 19.23 30.61 -83.97
C ALA A 1092 19.53 31.39 -82.67
N ASN A 1093 20.77 31.82 -82.47
CA ASN A 1093 21.16 32.69 -81.37
C ASN A 1093 20.84 34.15 -81.77
N GLN A 1094 20.47 35.00 -80.81
CA GLN A 1094 20.16 36.41 -81.11
C GLN A 1094 21.42 37.24 -81.37
N GLY A 1095 22.56 36.85 -80.78
CA GLY A 1095 23.88 37.36 -81.15
C GLY A 1095 24.52 36.58 -82.30
N TYR A 1096 25.85 36.65 -82.40
CA TYR A 1096 26.63 35.82 -83.32
C TYR A 1096 26.57 34.34 -82.92
N ALA A 1097 26.61 33.44 -83.89
CA ALA A 1097 26.80 32.02 -83.63
C ALA A 1097 28.15 31.78 -82.93
N LEU A 1098 29.22 32.41 -83.45
CA LEU A 1098 30.54 32.45 -82.83
C LEU A 1098 31.09 33.88 -82.82
N TYR A 1099 31.47 34.35 -81.63
CA TYR A 1099 32.17 35.62 -81.45
C TYR A 1099 33.61 35.36 -81.05
N ASN A 1100 34.57 35.50 -81.96
CA ASN A 1100 35.99 35.32 -81.70
C ASN A 1100 36.67 36.64 -81.30
N ASN A 1101 36.74 36.93 -80.01
CA ASN A 1101 37.40 38.14 -79.49
C ASN A 1101 38.92 37.98 -79.30
N THR A 1102 39.56 37.07 -80.05
CA THR A 1102 40.99 36.76 -79.90
C THR A 1102 41.73 37.00 -81.20
N SER A 1103 43.05 37.18 -81.14
CA SER A 1103 43.91 37.22 -82.34
C SER A 1103 44.25 35.82 -82.87
N ASN A 1104 43.77 34.76 -82.23
CA ASN A 1104 44.06 33.38 -82.61
C ASN A 1104 43.02 32.92 -83.64
N PRO A 1105 43.46 32.33 -84.77
CA PRO A 1105 42.52 31.75 -85.72
C PRO A 1105 41.85 30.52 -85.12
N ILE A 1106 40.61 30.25 -85.55
CA ILE A 1106 39.82 29.11 -85.09
C ILE A 1106 39.48 28.22 -86.30
N GLU A 1107 39.82 26.94 -86.22
CA GLU A 1107 39.27 25.94 -87.16
C GLU A 1107 37.88 25.52 -86.66
N ALA A 1108 36.87 25.78 -87.49
CA ALA A 1108 35.46 25.47 -87.25
C ALA A 1108 34.84 24.75 -88.45
N CYS A 1109 35.62 23.88 -89.08
CA CYS A 1109 35.22 23.13 -90.27
C CYS A 1109 34.25 22.00 -89.90
N GLY A 1110 33.26 21.73 -90.77
CA GLY A 1110 32.27 20.66 -90.60
C GLY A 1110 31.01 21.01 -89.79
N ASN A 1111 30.93 22.22 -89.23
CA ASN A 1111 29.79 22.66 -88.41
C ASN A 1111 28.59 23.12 -89.24
N PHE A 1112 27.39 23.03 -88.67
CA PHE A 1112 26.17 23.59 -89.23
C PHE A 1112 25.80 24.91 -88.53
N TRP A 1113 25.64 25.97 -89.32
CA TRP A 1113 25.45 27.33 -88.84
C TRP A 1113 24.03 27.88 -89.06
N GLY A 1114 23.11 27.05 -89.57
CA GLY A 1114 21.73 27.49 -89.89
C GLY A 1114 21.51 27.98 -91.32
N SER A 1115 22.57 28.09 -92.13
CA SER A 1115 22.50 28.46 -93.56
C SER A 1115 23.36 27.52 -94.42
N ALA A 1116 23.02 27.41 -95.70
CA ALA A 1116 23.86 26.76 -96.72
C ALA A 1116 24.63 27.78 -97.59
N ASP A 1117 24.43 29.09 -97.34
CA ASP A 1117 25.07 30.18 -98.05
C ASP A 1117 26.24 30.74 -97.23
N GLU A 1118 27.44 30.72 -97.81
CA GLU A 1118 28.70 31.10 -97.16
C GLU A 1118 28.65 32.53 -96.61
N SER A 1119 28.10 33.49 -97.37
CA SER A 1119 27.99 34.89 -96.92
C SER A 1119 27.02 35.09 -95.75
N SER A 1120 26.01 34.24 -95.66
CA SER A 1120 25.07 34.24 -94.54
C SER A 1120 25.66 33.58 -93.29
N ILE A 1121 26.58 32.61 -93.46
CA ILE A 1121 27.31 31.98 -92.35
C ILE A 1121 28.35 32.94 -91.80
N ASP A 1122 29.11 33.58 -92.70
CA ASP A 1122 30.10 34.60 -92.40
C ASP A 1122 29.51 35.72 -91.53
N ALA A 1123 28.33 36.24 -91.91
CA ALA A 1123 27.62 37.25 -91.13
C ALA A 1123 27.15 36.81 -89.73
N MET A 1124 27.17 35.50 -89.42
CA MET A 1124 26.87 34.95 -88.10
C MET A 1124 28.13 34.70 -87.26
N ILE A 1125 29.30 34.94 -87.81
CA ILE A 1125 30.59 34.83 -87.17
C ILE A 1125 31.14 36.25 -86.99
N PHE A 1126 31.83 36.51 -85.87
CA PHE A 1126 32.53 37.77 -85.65
C PHE A 1126 34.02 37.49 -85.51
N ASP A 1127 34.82 37.95 -86.47
CA ASP A 1127 36.25 37.67 -86.56
C ASP A 1127 37.07 38.79 -87.24
N ASP A 1128 38.06 38.45 -88.08
CA ASP A 1128 38.95 39.41 -88.73
C ASP A 1128 38.28 40.20 -89.88
N ASP A 1129 37.15 39.71 -90.38
CA ASP A 1129 36.35 40.43 -91.38
C ASP A 1129 35.62 41.64 -90.77
N GLU A 1130 35.15 41.55 -89.52
CA GLU A 1130 34.62 42.71 -88.78
C GLU A 1130 35.74 43.56 -88.17
N VAL A 1131 36.80 42.92 -87.64
CA VAL A 1131 37.90 43.58 -86.95
C VAL A 1131 39.24 42.93 -87.28
N GLN A 1132 39.98 43.52 -88.22
CA GLN A 1132 41.28 43.03 -88.75
C GLN A 1132 42.37 42.59 -87.74
N THR A 1133 42.25 42.90 -86.45
CA THR A 1133 43.19 42.47 -85.40
C THR A 1133 42.82 41.15 -84.75
N LEU A 1134 41.61 40.64 -85.00
CA LEU A 1134 41.14 39.35 -84.54
C LEU A 1134 41.66 38.24 -85.47
N GLY A 1135 41.54 36.99 -85.04
CA GLY A 1135 41.97 35.83 -85.84
C GLY A 1135 40.81 35.28 -86.67
N ALA A 1136 41.11 34.95 -87.93
CA ALA A 1136 40.14 34.38 -88.85
C ALA A 1136 39.50 33.07 -88.35
N VAL A 1137 38.22 32.89 -88.62
CA VAL A 1137 37.51 31.64 -88.39
C VAL A 1137 37.42 30.87 -89.71
N ASP A 1138 38.13 29.74 -89.81
CA ASP A 1138 38.00 28.83 -90.95
C ASP A 1138 36.79 27.90 -90.74
N PHE A 1139 35.66 28.27 -91.34
CA PHE A 1139 34.45 27.45 -91.38
C PHE A 1139 34.29 26.69 -92.70
N SER A 1140 35.37 26.51 -93.47
CA SER A 1140 35.31 25.81 -94.75
C SER A 1140 34.84 24.36 -94.59
N GLY A 1141 34.18 23.84 -95.63
CA GLY A 1141 33.55 22.51 -95.54
C GLY A 1141 32.44 22.44 -94.48
N PHE A 1142 31.78 23.57 -94.18
CA PHE A 1142 30.58 23.63 -93.34
C PHE A 1142 29.53 22.62 -93.78
N ASN A 1143 28.80 22.07 -92.82
CA ASN A 1143 27.76 21.09 -93.07
C ASN A 1143 26.52 21.79 -93.65
N THR A 1144 25.96 21.25 -94.73
CA THR A 1144 24.71 21.72 -95.35
C THR A 1144 23.53 20.76 -95.12
N ASN A 1145 23.77 19.59 -94.53
CA ASN A 1145 22.78 18.53 -94.34
C ASN A 1145 21.88 18.74 -93.12
N GLY A 1146 22.04 19.86 -92.40
CA GLY A 1146 21.25 20.21 -91.23
C GLY A 1146 21.82 19.68 -89.91
N CYS A 1147 21.00 19.81 -88.87
CA CYS A 1147 21.32 19.39 -87.50
C CYS A 1147 20.84 17.99 -87.14
N ALA A 1148 21.51 17.39 -86.15
CA ALA A 1148 21.01 16.24 -85.40
C ALA A 1148 20.86 16.66 -83.92
N PRO A 1149 19.64 16.67 -83.35
CA PRO A 1149 18.35 16.35 -83.98
C PRO A 1149 17.94 17.34 -85.08
N VAL A 1150 17.10 16.89 -86.02
CA VAL A 1150 16.65 17.69 -87.17
C VAL A 1150 15.65 18.75 -86.70
N ILE A 1151 16.06 20.01 -86.76
CA ILE A 1151 15.21 21.16 -86.42
C ILE A 1151 14.24 21.41 -87.59
N THR A 1152 12.93 21.29 -87.34
CA THR A 1152 11.85 21.42 -88.34
C THR A 1152 11.32 22.84 -88.46
N SER A 1153 11.37 23.62 -87.38
CA SER A 1153 11.02 25.04 -87.44
C SER A 1153 11.76 25.83 -86.35
N ILE A 1154 12.07 27.08 -86.69
CA ILE A 1154 12.63 28.08 -85.77
C ILE A 1154 11.67 29.25 -85.83
N THR A 1155 10.96 29.52 -84.74
CA THR A 1155 9.96 30.59 -84.70
C THR A 1155 10.37 31.60 -83.63
N ALA A 1156 10.40 32.89 -83.97
CA ALA A 1156 10.71 33.97 -83.03
C ALA A 1156 9.48 34.86 -82.85
N VAL A 1157 8.95 34.96 -81.63
CA VAL A 1157 7.82 35.83 -81.29
C VAL A 1157 8.15 36.57 -79.99
N ASN A 1158 8.13 37.90 -80.00
CA ASN A 1158 8.42 38.76 -78.84
C ASN A 1158 9.73 38.40 -78.11
N ASP A 1159 10.83 38.30 -78.85
CA ASP A 1159 12.17 37.94 -78.35
C ASP A 1159 12.30 36.54 -77.71
N VAL A 1160 11.29 35.69 -77.86
CA VAL A 1160 11.35 34.26 -77.50
C VAL A 1160 11.52 33.44 -78.78
N VAL A 1161 12.64 32.72 -78.88
CA VAL A 1161 12.90 31.74 -79.94
C VAL A 1161 12.36 30.39 -79.48
N THR A 1162 11.52 29.75 -80.28
CA THR A 1162 11.05 28.36 -80.09
C THR A 1162 11.64 27.48 -81.18
N LEU A 1163 12.19 26.35 -80.79
CA LEU A 1163 12.74 25.32 -81.69
C LEU A 1163 11.79 24.12 -81.71
N GLU A 1164 11.31 23.74 -82.89
CA GLU A 1164 10.66 22.44 -83.09
C GLU A 1164 11.65 21.51 -83.79
N TRP A 1165 11.71 20.25 -83.37
CA TRP A 1165 12.59 19.25 -83.98
C TRP A 1165 11.87 17.91 -84.14
N LEU A 1166 12.29 17.12 -85.14
CA LEU A 1166 11.80 15.75 -85.29
C LEU A 1166 12.27 14.92 -84.09
N PRO A 1167 11.38 14.15 -83.44
CA PRO A 1167 11.81 13.17 -82.46
C PRO A 1167 12.73 12.16 -83.14
N VAL A 1168 13.90 11.92 -82.53
CA VAL A 1168 14.84 10.89 -82.97
C VAL A 1168 14.15 9.53 -82.77
N ALA A 1169 14.11 8.69 -83.81
CA ALA A 1169 13.46 7.39 -83.74
C ALA A 1169 14.11 6.51 -82.66
N GLY A 1170 13.41 6.31 -81.54
CA GLY A 1170 13.84 5.45 -80.43
C GLY A 1170 13.80 6.05 -79.03
N ALA A 1171 13.44 7.32 -78.84
CA ALA A 1171 13.22 7.92 -77.52
C ALA A 1171 11.71 8.03 -77.23
N SER A 1172 11.25 7.39 -76.15
CA SER A 1172 9.88 7.43 -75.63
C SER A 1172 9.71 8.51 -74.57
#